data_AF-A0A839JEX9-F1
#
_entry.id   AF-A0A839JEX9-F1
#
_cell.length_a   1.000
_cell.length_b   1.000
_cell.length_c   1.000
_cell.angle_alpha   90.00
_cell.angle_beta   90.00
_cell.angle_gamma   90.00
#
_symmetry.space_group_name_H-M   'P 1'
#
loop_
_entity.id
_entity.type
_entity.pdbx_description
1 polymer ?
#
loop_
_entity_poly.entity_id
_entity_poly.type
_entity_poly.pdbx_seq_one_letter_code
_entity_poly.pdbx_strand_id
1 'polypeptide(L)'
;MASIVLAAHDEAAVIGPTLDALRADAGDTAEIIVVANGCTDDTADVARRHGATVVEVPEAGKAAALNAGDAVATSFPRLYLDADIAVPPGTVQALVDALASGALAAVPARRLVLDGRPTLVRAYHLIQARLPVFRDGLFGRGLIALSEEGRSRFDTFPLMVADDLFLDSLFAPHERVLVAAVEVPVETPRSTGALLRRLVRVRRGNAAMRAAAASGLVGGQVRPAARWSWLTDVVRAEPRLAPAGLAYAGLSLAAAVGARRGSRGDLHWGRDASTRGGAEVRPGRLRVGLMGVQCDSANLGLAALAYGAVALADAAAPGETDITLFSDNSDAALARMAADLGLAAERLTAVPFRRKQPAAWLRTLREMRRCSMIWDFTGGDSFSDLYGTRRIARKLLDKELALRSGTPLVLAPQTYGPFRHRATLPWVRHVLQGAALVVTRDELSRDFLAQVTPRDVVVATDVAMALPWDARPDADTLPDASPRRVGDASPGARRPRIGLNVSGLLWNGGYTGRNQFGLVADYRAYCRGLVEALLADGAQVHLVSHVLSRGDADDEDDVAAARALLADLQLGPGIDPAPEPGEGPSRCVLAPAFASPVEAKSYIATLDAFVGSRMHATIAAFSSGVPCVPVAYSRKFAGLFGSLGYPVLVDLTRLDTGPAVTETLAYLHRLPELTAQVRAGAREATERLGAFTDAVASLSRR
;
A
#
# COMPACT_ATOMS: atom_id res chain seq x y z
N MET A 1 3.09 -52.15 5.14
CA MET A 1 3.59 -50.84 5.63
C MET A 1 3.03 -49.79 4.69
N ALA A 2 2.40 -48.75 5.21
CA ALA A 2 1.84 -47.68 4.40
C ALA A 2 2.74 -46.43 4.46
N SER A 3 2.76 -45.63 3.39
CA SER A 3 3.43 -44.33 3.40
C SER A 3 2.41 -43.21 3.45
N ILE A 4 2.55 -42.32 4.42
CA ILE A 4 1.68 -41.17 4.67
C ILE A 4 2.44 -39.91 4.31
N VAL A 5 1.99 -39.21 3.27
CA VAL A 5 2.58 -37.96 2.78
C VAL A 5 1.72 -36.79 3.22
N LEU A 6 2.29 -35.91 4.03
CA LEU A 6 1.67 -34.71 4.54
C LEU A 6 2.23 -33.48 3.84
N ALA A 7 1.37 -32.68 3.20
CA ALA A 7 1.75 -31.35 2.74
C ALA A 7 1.53 -30.34 3.88
N ALA A 8 2.60 -29.71 4.36
CA ALA A 8 2.56 -28.76 5.48
C ALA A 8 3.16 -27.41 5.06
N HIS A 9 2.50 -26.30 5.37
CA HIS A 9 3.04 -24.96 5.11
C HIS A 9 2.68 -24.04 6.29
N ASP A 10 3.65 -23.68 7.11
CA ASP A 10 3.49 -22.94 8.37
C ASP A 10 2.48 -23.58 9.36
N GLU A 11 2.68 -24.86 9.67
CA GLU A 11 1.80 -25.67 10.51
C GLU A 11 2.47 -26.09 11.83
N ALA A 12 3.52 -25.38 12.29
CA ALA A 12 4.28 -25.73 13.49
C ALA A 12 3.39 -25.90 14.74
N ALA A 13 2.28 -25.14 14.81
CA ALA A 13 1.35 -25.16 15.93
C ALA A 13 0.42 -26.38 15.98
N VAL A 14 0.19 -27.06 14.84
CA VAL A 14 -0.82 -28.13 14.72
C VAL A 14 -0.24 -29.46 14.28
N ILE A 15 0.94 -29.47 13.64
CA ILE A 15 1.50 -30.67 13.04
C ILE A 15 1.94 -31.73 14.07
N GLY A 16 2.42 -31.32 15.24
CA GLY A 16 2.85 -32.25 16.30
C GLY A 16 1.74 -33.20 16.75
N PRO A 17 0.59 -32.69 17.25
CA PRO A 17 -0.56 -33.54 17.61
C PRO A 17 -1.05 -34.44 16.47
N THR A 18 -1.03 -33.97 15.23
CA THR A 18 -1.41 -34.78 14.06
C THR A 18 -0.45 -35.95 13.87
N LEU A 19 0.86 -35.73 13.97
CA LEU A 19 1.88 -36.77 13.85
C LEU A 19 1.78 -37.81 14.97
N ASP A 20 1.53 -37.37 16.21
CA ASP A 20 1.34 -38.28 17.34
C ASP A 20 0.11 -39.17 17.14
N ALA A 21 -1.00 -38.61 16.66
CA ALA A 21 -2.21 -39.36 16.34
C ALA A 21 -1.98 -40.39 15.21
N LEU A 22 -1.28 -40.00 14.15
CA LEU A 22 -0.95 -40.89 13.04
C LEU A 22 -0.07 -42.06 13.47
N ARG A 23 0.91 -41.81 14.33
CA ARG A 23 1.80 -42.85 14.87
C ARG A 23 1.05 -43.81 15.77
N ALA A 24 0.19 -43.29 16.65
CA ALA A 24 -0.63 -44.12 17.51
C ALA A 24 -1.57 -45.04 16.72
N ASP A 25 -2.03 -44.58 15.55
CA ASP A 25 -2.96 -45.32 14.71
C ASP A 25 -2.28 -46.31 13.73
N ALA A 26 -1.25 -45.86 13.03
CA ALA A 26 -0.58 -46.64 11.99
C ALA A 26 0.56 -47.54 12.53
N GLY A 27 0.96 -47.32 13.78
CA GLY A 27 2.09 -47.98 14.44
C GLY A 27 3.46 -47.58 13.87
N ASP A 28 4.54 -48.14 14.42
CA ASP A 28 5.93 -47.83 14.04
C ASP A 28 6.31 -48.32 12.63
N THR A 29 5.41 -49.02 11.94
CA THR A 29 5.65 -49.61 10.62
C THR A 29 5.15 -48.74 9.46
N ALA A 30 4.55 -47.59 9.74
CA ALA A 30 4.13 -46.64 8.71
C ALA A 30 5.19 -45.57 8.49
N GLU A 31 5.50 -45.29 7.23
CA GLU A 31 6.41 -44.22 6.85
C GLU A 31 5.65 -42.89 6.85
N ILE A 32 6.00 -41.97 7.75
CA ILE A 32 5.36 -40.65 7.83
C ILE A 32 6.31 -39.62 7.26
N ILE A 33 5.90 -39.01 6.15
CA ILE A 33 6.67 -38.02 5.40
C ILE A 33 5.95 -36.69 5.49
N VAL A 34 6.63 -35.68 6.02
CA VAL A 34 6.15 -34.30 6.05
C VAL A 34 6.91 -33.49 5.03
N VAL A 35 6.18 -32.87 4.11
CA VAL A 35 6.73 -31.96 3.12
C VAL A 35 6.48 -30.53 3.57
N ALA A 36 7.53 -29.92 4.13
CA ALA A 36 7.56 -28.52 4.53
C ALA A 36 7.63 -27.65 3.26
N ASN A 37 6.46 -27.21 2.81
CA ASN A 37 6.20 -26.60 1.52
C ASN A 37 6.27 -25.07 1.60
N GLY A 38 7.48 -24.53 1.50
CA GLY A 38 7.77 -23.10 1.58
C GLY A 38 7.55 -22.52 2.98
N CYS A 39 7.78 -23.31 4.03
CA CYS A 39 7.59 -22.88 5.42
C CYS A 39 8.56 -21.77 5.82
N THR A 40 8.10 -20.88 6.67
CA THR A 40 8.86 -19.79 7.29
C THR A 40 8.90 -19.90 8.82
N ASP A 41 8.14 -20.84 9.38
CA ASP A 41 8.12 -21.19 10.80
C ASP A 41 8.89 -22.51 11.10
N ASP A 42 8.82 -22.95 12.34
CA ASP A 42 9.49 -24.18 12.83
C ASP A 42 8.81 -25.49 12.39
N THR A 43 7.94 -25.50 11.36
CA THR A 43 7.17 -26.71 10.95
C THR A 43 8.08 -27.91 10.70
N ALA A 44 9.19 -27.70 9.97
CA ALA A 44 10.13 -28.75 9.64
C ALA A 44 10.77 -29.35 10.91
N ASP A 45 11.16 -28.49 11.86
CA ASP A 45 11.80 -28.92 13.10
C ASP A 45 10.82 -29.60 14.06
N VAL A 46 9.57 -29.11 14.15
CA VAL A 46 8.51 -29.81 14.88
C VAL A 46 8.30 -31.19 14.28
N ALA A 47 8.15 -31.31 12.96
CA ALA A 47 7.95 -32.60 12.30
C ALA A 47 9.10 -33.60 12.55
N ARG A 48 10.36 -33.13 12.51
CA ARG A 48 11.54 -33.94 12.86
C ARG A 48 11.52 -34.41 14.31
N ARG A 49 11.14 -33.55 15.26
CA ARG A 49 11.04 -33.92 16.69
C ARG A 49 9.98 -34.99 16.93
N HIS A 50 8.89 -34.93 16.18
CA HIS A 50 7.87 -35.98 16.13
C HIS A 50 8.24 -37.11 15.15
N GLY A 51 9.53 -37.25 14.82
CA GLY A 51 10.18 -38.30 14.04
C GLY A 51 9.53 -38.64 12.70
N ALA A 52 8.96 -37.65 12.02
CA ALA A 52 8.63 -37.77 10.60
C ALA A 52 9.88 -37.59 9.73
N THR A 53 9.88 -38.21 8.56
CA THR A 53 10.84 -37.88 7.50
C THR A 53 10.44 -36.53 6.90
N VAL A 54 11.33 -35.54 6.93
CA VAL A 54 11.01 -34.18 6.48
C VAL A 54 11.68 -33.86 5.15
N VAL A 55 10.86 -33.45 4.18
CA VAL A 55 11.30 -32.90 2.89
C VAL A 55 11.00 -31.41 2.87
N GLU A 56 12.01 -30.58 2.69
CA GLU A 56 11.84 -29.13 2.57
C GLU A 56 11.81 -28.72 1.11
N VAL A 57 10.76 -28.01 0.70
CA VAL A 57 10.59 -27.46 -0.65
C VAL A 57 10.56 -25.95 -0.54
N PRO A 58 11.44 -25.19 -1.21
CA PRO A 58 11.56 -23.74 -1.01
C PRO A 58 10.37 -22.94 -1.57
N GLU A 59 9.73 -23.45 -2.64
CA GLU A 59 8.58 -22.79 -3.27
C GLU A 59 7.26 -23.42 -2.84
N ALA A 60 6.33 -22.59 -2.37
CA ALA A 60 5.02 -23.06 -1.93
C ALA A 60 4.15 -23.54 -3.12
N GLY A 61 3.80 -24.82 -3.14
CA GLY A 61 2.81 -25.39 -4.06
C GLY A 61 2.36 -26.78 -3.64
N LYS A 62 1.04 -27.00 -3.46
CA LYS A 62 0.51 -28.28 -2.97
C LYS A 62 0.90 -29.47 -3.85
N ALA A 63 0.73 -29.36 -5.17
CA ALA A 63 1.12 -30.42 -6.10
C ALA A 63 2.64 -30.70 -6.08
N ALA A 64 3.46 -29.64 -5.99
CA ALA A 64 4.91 -29.79 -5.85
C ALA A 64 5.28 -30.49 -4.53
N ALA A 65 4.60 -30.14 -3.44
CA ALA A 65 4.78 -30.79 -2.14
C ALA A 65 4.38 -32.27 -2.19
N LEU A 66 3.21 -32.60 -2.74
CA LEU A 66 2.77 -33.99 -2.90
C LEU A 66 3.74 -34.79 -3.78
N ASN A 67 4.23 -34.23 -4.87
CA ASN A 67 5.24 -34.88 -5.74
C ASN A 67 6.57 -35.10 -5.02
N ALA A 68 7.05 -34.11 -4.27
CA ALA A 68 8.31 -34.21 -3.52
C ALA A 68 8.22 -35.27 -2.40
N GLY A 69 7.09 -35.32 -1.70
CA GLY A 69 6.84 -36.35 -0.69
C GLY A 69 6.67 -37.73 -1.30
N ASP A 70 5.99 -37.82 -2.45
CA ASP A 70 5.79 -39.11 -3.12
C ASP A 70 7.09 -39.70 -3.68
N ALA A 71 8.02 -38.86 -4.15
CA ALA A 71 9.31 -39.28 -4.67
C ALA A 71 10.22 -39.95 -3.63
N VAL A 72 10.07 -39.61 -2.35
CA VAL A 72 10.85 -40.20 -1.26
C VAL A 72 10.13 -41.35 -0.56
N ALA A 73 8.85 -41.55 -0.87
CA ALA A 73 8.02 -42.51 -0.17
C ALA A 73 8.18 -43.92 -0.73
N THR A 74 8.38 -44.90 0.14
CA THR A 74 8.92 -46.23 -0.21
C THR A 74 7.93 -47.38 -0.16
N SER A 75 6.72 -47.17 0.38
CA SER A 75 5.75 -48.26 0.61
C SER A 75 4.32 -47.94 0.17
N PHE A 76 3.52 -49.00 0.02
CA PHE A 76 2.11 -48.94 -0.36
C PHE A 76 1.23 -49.67 0.67
N PRO A 77 0.01 -49.18 0.93
CA PRO A 77 -0.71 -48.10 0.22
C PRO A 77 -0.18 -46.69 0.54
N ARG A 78 -0.50 -45.71 -0.33
CA ARG A 78 -0.10 -44.31 -0.19
C ARG A 78 -1.25 -43.46 0.34
N LEU A 79 -1.04 -42.75 1.43
CA LEU A 79 -2.01 -41.82 2.02
C LEU A 79 -1.53 -40.39 1.80
N TYR A 80 -2.39 -39.53 1.26
CA TYR A 80 -2.13 -38.10 1.12
C TYR A 80 -3.03 -37.33 2.07
N LEU A 81 -2.42 -36.51 2.94
CA LEU A 81 -3.08 -35.86 4.06
C LEU A 81 -2.69 -34.37 4.13
N ASP A 82 -3.65 -33.50 4.39
CA ASP A 82 -3.38 -32.10 4.76
C ASP A 82 -2.96 -32.04 6.25
N ALA A 83 -1.92 -31.26 6.57
CA ALA A 83 -1.32 -31.25 7.91
C ALA A 83 -2.22 -30.72 9.05
N ASP A 84 -3.32 -30.03 8.71
CA ASP A 84 -4.32 -29.47 9.64
C ASP A 84 -5.52 -30.41 9.88
N ILE A 85 -5.51 -31.61 9.30
CA ILE A 85 -6.60 -32.57 9.43
C ILE A 85 -6.40 -33.44 10.68
N ALA A 86 -7.35 -33.34 11.61
CA ALA A 86 -7.41 -34.24 12.75
C ALA A 86 -7.87 -35.64 12.30
N VAL A 87 -6.97 -36.62 12.37
CA VAL A 87 -7.23 -38.02 12.01
C VAL A 87 -7.70 -38.79 13.25
N PRO A 88 -8.97 -39.24 13.33
CA PRO A 88 -9.45 -40.05 14.44
C PRO A 88 -8.74 -41.41 14.52
N PRO A 89 -8.60 -42.00 15.71
CA PRO A 89 -8.07 -43.37 15.85
C PRO A 89 -8.85 -44.39 15.02
N GLY A 90 -8.13 -45.36 14.46
CA GLY A 90 -8.61 -46.40 13.54
C GLY A 90 -8.73 -45.97 12.08
N THR A 91 -8.48 -44.71 11.73
CA THR A 91 -8.72 -44.18 10.37
C THR A 91 -7.71 -44.73 9.36
N VAL A 92 -6.42 -44.70 9.68
CA VAL A 92 -5.37 -45.19 8.78
C VAL A 92 -5.57 -46.68 8.53
N GLN A 93 -5.76 -47.47 9.60
CA GLN A 93 -5.95 -48.91 9.48
C GLN A 93 -7.20 -49.25 8.67
N ALA A 94 -8.33 -48.58 8.92
CA ALA A 94 -9.56 -48.84 8.17
C ALA A 94 -9.45 -48.51 6.68
N LEU A 95 -8.68 -47.48 6.31
CA LEU A 95 -8.40 -47.16 4.91
C LEU A 95 -7.47 -48.20 4.26
N VAL A 96 -6.44 -48.64 4.98
CA VAL A 96 -5.52 -49.69 4.52
C VAL A 96 -6.26 -51.01 4.29
N ASP A 97 -7.12 -51.42 5.23
CA ASP A 97 -7.91 -52.65 5.11
C ASP A 97 -8.89 -52.60 3.92
N ALA A 98 -9.48 -51.42 3.68
CA ALA A 98 -10.37 -51.21 2.54
C ALA A 98 -9.64 -51.35 1.20
N LEU A 99 -8.40 -50.86 1.10
CA LEU A 99 -7.56 -51.04 -0.08
C LEU A 99 -7.09 -52.50 -0.22
N ALA A 100 -6.74 -53.16 0.87
CA ALA A 100 -6.39 -54.59 0.88
C ALA A 100 -7.56 -55.48 0.43
N SER A 101 -8.79 -55.02 0.62
CA SER A 101 -10.01 -55.69 0.17
C SER A 101 -10.34 -55.49 -1.32
N GLY A 102 -9.45 -54.83 -2.08
CA GLY A 102 -9.54 -54.68 -3.54
C GLY A 102 -9.99 -53.30 -4.04
N ALA A 103 -10.20 -52.32 -3.16
CA ALA A 103 -10.42 -50.94 -3.60
C ALA A 103 -9.11 -50.29 -4.07
N LEU A 104 -9.18 -49.41 -5.07
CA LEU A 104 -8.02 -48.67 -5.59
C LEU A 104 -7.86 -47.30 -4.94
N ALA A 105 -8.96 -46.72 -4.46
CA ALA A 105 -8.96 -45.48 -3.71
C ALA A 105 -9.94 -45.56 -2.52
N ALA A 106 -9.51 -45.14 -1.34
CA ALA A 106 -10.32 -45.14 -0.13
C ALA A 106 -10.32 -43.74 0.52
N VAL A 107 -11.49 -43.34 1.02
CA VAL A 107 -11.66 -42.08 1.77
C VAL A 107 -12.53 -42.30 3.01
N PRO A 108 -12.29 -41.56 4.11
CA PRO A 108 -13.14 -41.64 5.29
C PRO A 108 -14.49 -40.94 5.04
N ALA A 109 -15.46 -41.21 5.92
CA ALA A 109 -16.61 -40.32 6.04
C ALA A 109 -16.18 -38.96 6.62
N ARG A 110 -17.02 -37.93 6.43
CA ARG A 110 -16.72 -36.57 6.88
C ARG A 110 -17.81 -36.02 7.77
N ARG A 111 -17.42 -35.35 8.84
CA ARG A 111 -18.31 -34.59 9.72
C ARG A 111 -18.01 -33.12 9.59
N LEU A 112 -18.96 -32.36 9.02
CA LEU A 112 -18.78 -30.92 8.87
C LEU A 112 -18.94 -30.22 10.23
N VAL A 113 -17.92 -29.49 10.66
CA VAL A 113 -17.98 -28.71 11.92
C VAL A 113 -18.78 -27.44 11.67
N LEU A 114 -19.97 -27.35 12.26
CA LEU A 114 -20.93 -26.25 12.06
C LEU A 114 -21.15 -25.37 13.30
N ASP A 115 -20.58 -25.75 14.44
CA ASP A 115 -20.75 -25.02 15.69
C ASP A 115 -20.06 -23.65 15.65
N GLY A 116 -20.76 -22.63 16.16
CA GLY A 116 -20.30 -21.24 16.10
C GLY A 116 -20.24 -20.65 14.69
N ARG A 117 -20.83 -21.28 13.67
CA ARG A 117 -20.83 -20.78 12.27
C ARG A 117 -22.07 -19.94 11.95
N PRO A 118 -21.95 -18.90 11.10
CA PRO A 118 -23.09 -18.08 10.71
C PRO A 118 -24.22 -18.87 10.04
N THR A 119 -25.46 -18.40 10.18
CA THR A 119 -26.66 -19.07 9.64
C THR A 119 -26.56 -19.38 8.16
N LEU A 120 -25.99 -18.48 7.34
CA LEU A 120 -25.80 -18.72 5.90
C LEU A 120 -24.76 -19.81 5.60
N VAL A 121 -23.71 -19.92 6.40
CA VAL A 121 -22.71 -21.00 6.27
C VAL A 121 -23.36 -22.33 6.61
N ARG A 122 -24.11 -22.38 7.72
CA ARG A 122 -24.86 -23.57 8.14
C ARG A 122 -25.88 -23.99 7.08
N ALA A 123 -26.69 -23.06 6.60
CA ALA A 123 -27.68 -23.28 5.54
C ALA A 123 -27.05 -23.83 4.26
N TYR A 124 -25.92 -23.26 3.82
CA TYR A 124 -25.20 -23.75 2.65
C TYR A 124 -24.75 -25.21 2.82
N HIS A 125 -24.10 -25.53 3.95
CA HIS A 125 -23.54 -26.86 4.17
C HIS A 125 -24.62 -27.92 4.47
N LEU A 126 -25.78 -27.52 5.00
CA LEU A 126 -26.95 -28.40 5.16
C LEU A 126 -27.42 -28.97 3.83
N ILE A 127 -27.43 -28.14 2.77
CA ILE A 127 -27.76 -28.56 1.41
C ILE A 127 -26.58 -29.30 0.78
N GLN A 128 -25.37 -28.74 0.87
CA GLN A 128 -24.17 -29.30 0.27
C GLN A 128 -23.91 -30.76 0.72
N ALA A 129 -24.06 -31.04 2.02
CA ALA A 129 -23.82 -32.37 2.58
C ALA A 129 -24.77 -33.45 2.03
N ARG A 130 -25.93 -33.06 1.50
CA ARG A 130 -26.97 -33.98 0.99
C ARG A 130 -26.90 -34.18 -0.53
N LEU A 131 -26.09 -33.41 -1.24
CA LEU A 131 -25.96 -33.54 -2.69
C LEU A 131 -25.33 -34.90 -3.05
N PRO A 132 -25.85 -35.59 -4.09
CA PRO A 132 -25.35 -36.90 -4.52
C PRO A 132 -23.83 -36.91 -4.78
N VAL A 133 -23.28 -35.81 -5.28
CA VAL A 133 -21.85 -35.69 -5.62
C VAL A 133 -20.92 -35.92 -4.43
N PHE A 134 -21.37 -35.67 -3.20
CA PHE A 134 -20.57 -35.84 -1.99
C PHE A 134 -20.77 -37.20 -1.31
N ARG A 135 -21.72 -38.02 -1.77
CA ARG A 135 -21.95 -39.38 -1.24
C ARG A 135 -20.79 -40.30 -1.60
N ASP A 136 -20.38 -40.28 -2.87
CA ASP A 136 -19.38 -41.22 -3.38
C ASP A 136 -18.08 -40.55 -3.87
N GLY A 137 -17.95 -39.22 -3.77
CA GLY A 137 -16.80 -38.48 -4.30
C GLY A 137 -15.57 -38.52 -3.38
N LEU A 138 -14.37 -38.61 -3.97
CA LEU A 138 -13.09 -38.65 -3.23
C LEU A 138 -12.67 -37.30 -2.62
N PHE A 139 -13.31 -36.20 -3.00
CA PHE A 139 -12.88 -34.85 -2.68
C PHE A 139 -13.48 -34.26 -1.38
N GLY A 140 -12.78 -33.26 -0.82
CA GLY A 140 -13.32 -32.39 0.24
C GLY A 140 -13.31 -33.01 1.63
N ARG A 141 -12.29 -33.83 1.89
CA ARG A 141 -12.06 -34.58 3.14
C ARG A 141 -10.65 -34.39 3.71
N GLY A 142 -9.71 -33.87 2.91
CA GLY A 142 -8.33 -33.61 3.32
C GLY A 142 -7.47 -34.87 3.52
N LEU A 143 -8.02 -36.06 3.25
CA LEU A 143 -7.35 -37.35 3.34
C LEU A 143 -7.85 -38.28 2.23
N ILE A 144 -6.94 -38.82 1.43
CA ILE A 144 -7.20 -39.82 0.39
C ILE A 144 -6.12 -40.91 0.48
N ALA A 145 -6.53 -42.18 0.42
CA ALA A 145 -5.64 -43.33 0.37
C ALA A 145 -5.72 -44.03 -0.99
N LEU A 146 -4.58 -44.40 -1.58
CA LEU A 146 -4.48 -45.11 -2.85
C LEU A 146 -3.73 -46.44 -2.67
N SER A 147 -4.21 -47.49 -3.35
CA SER A 147 -3.44 -48.71 -3.52
C SER A 147 -2.24 -48.48 -4.45
N GLU A 148 -1.32 -49.43 -4.54
CA GLU A 148 -0.21 -49.38 -5.48
C GLU A 148 -0.70 -49.23 -6.94
N GLU A 149 -1.67 -50.04 -7.33
CA GLU A 149 -2.32 -49.95 -8.65
C GLU A 149 -3.06 -48.62 -8.84
N GLY A 150 -3.69 -48.09 -7.79
CA GLY A 150 -4.33 -46.78 -7.86
C GLY A 150 -3.34 -45.64 -8.06
N ARG A 151 -2.21 -45.68 -7.36
CA ARG A 151 -1.12 -44.70 -7.50
C ARG A 151 -0.47 -44.76 -8.87
N SER A 152 -0.29 -45.95 -9.47
CA SER A 152 0.40 -46.11 -10.75
C SER A 152 -0.36 -45.52 -11.96
N ARG A 153 -1.60 -45.02 -11.77
CA ARG A 153 -2.42 -44.40 -12.82
C ARG A 153 -1.95 -43.01 -13.24
N PHE A 154 -1.04 -42.40 -12.49
CA PHE A 154 -0.46 -41.10 -12.83
C PHE A 154 1.02 -41.07 -12.47
N ASP A 155 1.81 -40.25 -13.18
CA ASP A 155 3.23 -40.09 -12.88
C ASP A 155 3.42 -39.05 -11.77
N THR A 156 2.94 -37.82 -12.01
CA THR A 156 3.01 -36.70 -11.08
C THR A 156 1.66 -36.02 -10.89
N PHE A 157 1.45 -35.38 -9.75
CA PHE A 157 0.34 -34.46 -9.52
C PHE A 157 0.49 -33.23 -10.43
N PRO A 158 -0.50 -32.93 -11.29
CA PRO A 158 -0.41 -31.80 -12.21
C PRO A 158 -0.43 -30.46 -11.47
N LEU A 159 0.55 -29.60 -11.75
CA LEU A 159 0.77 -28.32 -11.07
C LEU A 159 -0.40 -27.33 -11.14
N MET A 160 -1.30 -27.48 -12.12
CA MET A 160 -2.39 -26.53 -12.40
C MET A 160 -3.76 -26.96 -11.85
N VAL A 161 -3.84 -28.08 -11.12
CA VAL A 161 -5.09 -28.80 -10.89
C VAL A 161 -5.37 -28.97 -9.39
N ALA A 162 -6.67 -28.96 -9.01
CA ALA A 162 -7.09 -29.43 -7.69
C ALA A 162 -6.85 -30.95 -7.58
N ASP A 163 -5.88 -31.33 -6.76
CA ASP A 163 -5.45 -32.70 -6.43
C ASP A 163 -6.62 -33.67 -6.16
N ASP A 164 -7.55 -33.30 -5.29
CA ASP A 164 -8.72 -34.12 -4.96
C ASP A 164 -9.60 -34.42 -6.19
N LEU A 165 -9.77 -33.43 -7.07
CA LEU A 165 -10.63 -33.56 -8.26
C LEU A 165 -9.91 -34.31 -9.39
N PHE A 166 -8.59 -34.16 -9.47
CA PHE A 166 -7.74 -34.98 -10.34
C PHE A 166 -7.86 -36.45 -9.96
N LEU A 167 -7.64 -36.78 -8.68
CA LEU A 167 -7.77 -38.15 -8.19
C LEU A 167 -9.18 -38.69 -8.43
N ASP A 168 -10.25 -37.94 -8.12
CA ASP A 168 -11.64 -38.36 -8.40
C ASP A 168 -11.90 -38.67 -9.88
N SER A 169 -11.16 -38.05 -10.81
CA SER A 169 -11.30 -38.27 -12.25
C SER A 169 -10.61 -39.54 -12.79
N LEU A 170 -9.71 -40.15 -11.99
CA LEU A 170 -8.95 -41.36 -12.36
C LEU A 170 -9.64 -42.67 -11.97
N PHE A 171 -10.67 -42.62 -11.13
CA PHE A 171 -11.33 -43.80 -10.57
C PHE A 171 -12.83 -43.86 -10.90
N ALA A 172 -13.27 -45.02 -11.39
CA ALA A 172 -14.67 -45.34 -11.55
C ALA A 172 -15.36 -45.54 -10.18
N PRO A 173 -16.69 -45.38 -10.07
CA PRO A 173 -17.40 -45.51 -8.80
C PRO A 173 -17.21 -46.85 -8.07
N HIS A 174 -16.97 -47.95 -8.79
CA HIS A 174 -16.76 -49.28 -8.20
C HIS A 174 -15.31 -49.53 -7.75
N GLU A 175 -14.36 -48.69 -8.19
CA GLU A 175 -12.94 -48.79 -7.84
C GLU A 175 -12.59 -48.03 -6.55
N ARG A 176 -13.58 -47.32 -5.99
CA ARG A 176 -13.41 -46.44 -4.85
C ARG A 176 -14.38 -46.77 -3.74
N VAL A 177 -13.94 -46.58 -2.51
CA VAL A 177 -14.73 -46.91 -1.31
C VAL A 177 -14.74 -45.76 -0.32
N LEU A 178 -15.93 -45.48 0.21
CA LEU A 178 -16.11 -44.62 1.37
C LEU A 178 -16.19 -45.49 2.62
N VAL A 179 -15.20 -45.34 3.52
CA VAL A 179 -15.14 -46.09 4.76
C VAL A 179 -15.99 -45.38 5.81
N ALA A 180 -17.26 -45.77 5.92
CA ALA A 180 -18.23 -45.13 6.80
C ALA A 180 -17.96 -45.35 8.31
N ALA A 181 -17.11 -46.33 8.66
CA ALA A 181 -16.75 -46.65 10.04
C ALA A 181 -15.92 -45.54 10.73
N VAL A 182 -15.27 -44.66 9.95
CA VAL A 182 -14.41 -43.59 10.46
C VAL A 182 -14.82 -42.23 9.89
N GLU A 183 -14.93 -41.23 10.77
CA GLU A 183 -15.40 -39.89 10.42
C GLU A 183 -14.39 -38.79 10.75
N VAL A 184 -13.85 -38.14 9.73
CA VAL A 184 -12.91 -37.02 9.90
C VAL A 184 -13.67 -35.70 10.05
N PRO A 185 -13.37 -34.87 11.08
CA PRO A 185 -13.94 -33.53 11.19
C PRO A 185 -13.38 -32.61 10.09
N VAL A 186 -14.27 -32.01 9.30
CA VAL A 186 -13.89 -31.03 8.27
C VAL A 186 -14.38 -29.65 8.70
N GLU A 187 -13.42 -28.75 8.91
CA GLU A 187 -13.70 -27.38 9.33
C GLU A 187 -14.45 -26.60 8.23
N THR A 188 -15.58 -26.00 8.61
CA THR A 188 -16.34 -25.14 7.70
C THR A 188 -15.96 -23.66 7.87
N PRO A 189 -16.07 -22.82 6.83
CA PRO A 189 -15.65 -21.43 6.90
C PRO A 189 -16.31 -20.65 8.04
N ARG A 190 -15.51 -19.98 8.88
CA ARG A 190 -16.00 -19.21 10.04
C ARG A 190 -16.88 -18.00 9.68
N SER A 191 -16.90 -17.59 8.41
CA SER A 191 -17.73 -16.48 7.92
C SER A 191 -18.33 -16.76 6.54
N THR A 192 -19.49 -16.16 6.25
CA THR A 192 -20.13 -16.22 4.92
C THR A 192 -19.22 -15.69 3.81
N GLY A 193 -18.40 -14.68 4.11
CA GLY A 193 -17.42 -14.14 3.16
C GLY A 193 -16.28 -15.10 2.85
N ALA A 194 -15.78 -15.84 3.86
CA ALA A 194 -14.79 -16.89 3.66
C ALA A 194 -15.36 -18.05 2.84
N LEU A 195 -16.62 -18.43 3.11
CA LEU A 195 -17.34 -19.39 2.28
C LEU A 195 -17.44 -18.92 0.82
N LEU A 196 -17.86 -17.68 0.57
CA LEU A 196 -17.99 -17.17 -0.79
C LEU A 196 -16.64 -17.17 -1.56
N ARG A 197 -15.54 -16.79 -0.91
CA ARG A 197 -14.19 -16.85 -1.51
C ARG A 197 -13.79 -18.29 -1.84
N ARG A 198 -13.98 -19.23 -0.90
CA ARG A 198 -13.74 -20.66 -1.12
C ARG A 198 -14.55 -21.15 -2.32
N LEU A 199 -15.82 -20.79 -2.43
CA LEU A 199 -16.69 -21.18 -3.55
C LEU A 199 -16.26 -20.57 -4.90
N VAL A 200 -15.80 -19.31 -4.93
CA VAL A 200 -15.25 -18.70 -6.15
C VAL A 200 -13.99 -19.43 -6.60
N ARG A 201 -13.07 -19.74 -5.66
CA ARG A 201 -11.83 -20.47 -5.93
C ARG A 201 -12.11 -21.86 -6.48
N VAL A 202 -12.96 -22.63 -5.79
CA VAL A 202 -13.41 -23.97 -6.22
C VAL A 202 -14.02 -23.91 -7.62
N ARG A 203 -14.84 -22.90 -7.93
CA ARG A 203 -15.42 -22.76 -9.27
C ARG A 203 -14.41 -22.45 -10.35
N ARG A 204 -13.41 -21.61 -10.07
CA ARG A 204 -12.31 -21.33 -11.02
C ARG A 204 -11.46 -22.59 -11.25
N GLY A 205 -11.07 -23.28 -10.19
CA GLY A 205 -10.33 -24.55 -10.28
C GLY A 205 -11.10 -25.61 -11.07
N ASN A 206 -12.39 -25.80 -10.77
CA ASN A 206 -13.22 -26.75 -11.52
C ASN A 206 -13.46 -26.33 -12.98
N ALA A 207 -13.40 -25.04 -13.30
CA ALA A 207 -13.51 -24.56 -14.68
C ALA A 207 -12.20 -24.78 -15.45
N ALA A 208 -11.05 -24.46 -14.83
CA ALA A 208 -9.73 -24.76 -15.38
C ALA A 208 -9.57 -26.27 -15.62
N MET A 209 -10.02 -27.11 -14.68
CA MET A 209 -10.00 -28.57 -14.83
C MET A 209 -10.83 -29.08 -16.00
N ARG A 210 -12.03 -28.54 -16.19
CA ARG A 210 -12.86 -28.91 -17.36
C ARG A 210 -12.20 -28.46 -18.67
N ALA A 211 -11.54 -27.30 -18.67
CA ALA A 211 -10.81 -26.84 -19.84
C ALA A 211 -9.57 -27.72 -20.14
N ALA A 212 -8.84 -28.14 -19.10
CA ALA A 212 -7.69 -29.05 -19.23
C ALA A 212 -8.10 -30.44 -19.70
N ALA A 213 -9.19 -31.00 -19.16
CA ALA A 213 -9.75 -32.28 -19.62
C ALA A 213 -10.29 -32.19 -21.06
N ALA A 214 -10.93 -31.07 -21.45
CA ALA A 214 -11.42 -30.86 -22.81
C ALA A 214 -10.29 -30.66 -23.84
N SER A 215 -9.11 -30.23 -23.40
CA SER A 215 -7.91 -30.05 -24.24
C SER A 215 -6.98 -31.27 -24.26
N GLY A 216 -7.35 -32.37 -23.59
CA GLY A 216 -6.56 -33.59 -23.54
C GLY A 216 -5.31 -33.52 -22.67
N LEU A 217 -5.11 -32.43 -21.92
CA LEU A 217 -3.96 -32.24 -21.02
C LEU A 217 -4.05 -33.06 -19.73
N VAL A 218 -5.22 -33.61 -19.41
CA VAL A 218 -5.46 -34.47 -18.24
C VAL A 218 -6.29 -35.66 -18.69
N GLY A 219 -5.83 -36.88 -18.44
CA GLY A 219 -6.59 -38.11 -18.67
C GLY A 219 -7.68 -38.26 -17.60
N GLY A 220 -8.96 -38.23 -18.00
CA GLY A 220 -10.10 -38.46 -17.09
C GLY A 220 -11.37 -37.69 -17.46
N GLN A 221 -12.54 -38.21 -17.08
CA GLN A 221 -13.82 -37.52 -17.27
C GLN A 221 -14.18 -36.66 -16.05
N VAL A 222 -14.04 -35.34 -16.16
CA VAL A 222 -14.46 -34.40 -15.09
C VAL A 222 -15.99 -34.27 -15.08
N ARG A 223 -16.62 -34.64 -13.96
CA ARG A 223 -18.10 -34.60 -13.81
C ARG A 223 -18.69 -33.21 -14.11
N PRO A 224 -19.80 -33.12 -14.87
CA PRO A 224 -20.49 -31.86 -15.12
C PRO A 224 -21.15 -31.33 -13.84
N ALA A 225 -21.27 -30.00 -13.73
CA ALA A 225 -21.94 -29.40 -12.58
C ALA A 225 -23.46 -29.60 -12.67
N ALA A 226 -24.03 -30.43 -11.79
CA ALA A 226 -25.48 -30.61 -11.66
C ALA A 226 -26.14 -29.39 -10.97
N ARG A 227 -26.38 -28.34 -11.75
CA ARG A 227 -26.80 -27.01 -11.25
C ARG A 227 -28.13 -27.01 -10.48
N TRP A 228 -28.98 -28.00 -10.74
CA TRP A 228 -30.32 -28.12 -10.16
C TRP A 228 -30.43 -29.20 -9.08
N SER A 229 -29.37 -29.95 -8.80
CA SER A 229 -29.37 -31.07 -7.85
C SER A 229 -29.80 -30.67 -6.43
N TRP A 230 -29.47 -29.44 -6.02
CA TRP A 230 -29.94 -28.91 -4.73
C TRP A 230 -31.47 -28.79 -4.65
N LEU A 231 -32.14 -28.56 -5.78
CA LEU A 231 -33.59 -28.45 -5.87
C LEU A 231 -34.23 -29.82 -6.11
N THR A 232 -33.71 -30.58 -7.08
CA THR A 232 -34.31 -31.85 -7.53
C THR A 232 -34.08 -33.00 -6.56
N ASP A 233 -32.91 -33.06 -5.92
CA ASP A 233 -32.48 -34.22 -5.14
C ASP A 233 -32.50 -33.97 -3.63
N VAL A 234 -32.48 -32.69 -3.20
CA VAL A 234 -32.49 -32.31 -1.78
C VAL A 234 -33.80 -31.65 -1.39
N VAL A 235 -34.13 -30.46 -1.94
CA VAL A 235 -35.33 -29.72 -1.52
C VAL A 235 -36.63 -30.43 -1.93
N ARG A 236 -36.68 -31.10 -3.08
CA ARG A 236 -37.86 -31.88 -3.48
C ARG A 236 -38.12 -33.08 -2.55
N ALA A 237 -37.06 -33.73 -2.07
CA ALA A 237 -37.16 -34.86 -1.14
C ALA A 237 -37.48 -34.39 0.30
N GLU A 238 -36.94 -33.25 0.71
CA GLU A 238 -37.17 -32.64 2.03
C GLU A 238 -37.61 -31.16 1.91
N PRO A 239 -38.90 -30.86 1.67
CA PRO A 239 -39.39 -29.50 1.42
C PRO A 239 -39.07 -28.48 2.53
N ARG A 240 -38.94 -28.95 3.78
CA ARG A 240 -38.51 -28.15 4.94
C ARG A 240 -37.15 -27.46 4.74
N LEU A 241 -36.31 -27.96 3.84
CA LEU A 241 -34.99 -27.39 3.54
C LEU A 241 -35.05 -26.24 2.53
N ALA A 242 -36.23 -25.85 2.01
CA ALA A 242 -36.35 -24.78 1.02
C ALA A 242 -35.65 -23.45 1.40
N PRO A 243 -35.74 -22.94 2.65
CA PRO A 243 -34.99 -21.73 3.04
C PRO A 243 -33.47 -21.90 2.93
N ALA A 244 -32.95 -23.06 3.32
CA ALA A 244 -31.53 -23.39 3.18
C ALA A 244 -31.15 -23.58 1.71
N GLY A 245 -32.05 -24.14 0.89
CA GLY A 245 -31.93 -24.25 -0.56
C GLY A 245 -31.76 -22.90 -1.24
N LEU A 246 -32.55 -21.89 -0.85
CA LEU A 246 -32.42 -20.53 -1.37
C LEU A 246 -31.08 -19.88 -0.99
N ALA A 247 -30.63 -20.06 0.26
CA ALA A 247 -29.30 -19.59 0.69
C ALA A 247 -28.17 -20.28 -0.10
N TYR A 248 -28.28 -21.59 -0.33
CA TYR A 248 -27.35 -22.37 -1.15
C TYR A 248 -27.30 -21.87 -2.59
N ALA A 249 -28.47 -21.66 -3.21
CA ALA A 249 -28.60 -21.16 -4.57
C ALA A 249 -28.04 -19.73 -4.71
N GLY A 250 -28.34 -18.85 -3.75
CA GLY A 250 -27.83 -17.47 -3.73
C GLY A 250 -26.32 -17.39 -3.61
N LEU A 251 -25.71 -18.12 -2.65
CA LEU A 251 -24.26 -18.20 -2.50
C LEU A 251 -23.59 -18.85 -3.71
N SER A 252 -24.24 -19.87 -4.28
CA SER A 252 -23.81 -20.49 -5.54
C SER A 252 -23.85 -19.51 -6.71
N LEU A 253 -24.91 -18.74 -6.89
CA LEU A 253 -24.97 -17.74 -7.97
C LEU A 253 -23.92 -16.64 -7.77
N ALA A 254 -23.80 -16.11 -6.56
CA ALA A 254 -22.82 -15.09 -6.22
C ALA A 254 -21.38 -15.55 -6.53
N ALA A 255 -21.02 -16.78 -6.17
CA ALA A 255 -19.71 -17.31 -6.50
C ALA A 255 -19.53 -17.60 -8.00
N ALA A 256 -20.58 -17.94 -8.75
CA ALA A 256 -20.50 -18.10 -10.20
C ALA A 256 -20.25 -16.77 -10.91
N VAL A 257 -20.91 -15.69 -10.47
CA VAL A 257 -20.66 -14.33 -10.96
C VAL A 257 -19.25 -13.86 -10.60
N GLY A 258 -18.80 -14.11 -9.36
CA GLY A 258 -17.45 -13.79 -8.90
C GLY A 258 -16.35 -14.52 -9.69
N ALA A 259 -16.59 -15.76 -10.09
CA ALA A 259 -15.66 -16.52 -10.92
C ALA A 259 -15.51 -15.91 -12.33
N ARG A 260 -16.61 -15.46 -12.95
CA ARG A 260 -16.64 -14.90 -14.33
C ARG A 260 -16.04 -13.49 -14.47
N ARG A 261 -16.09 -12.66 -13.42
CA ARG A 261 -15.62 -11.25 -13.47
C ARG A 261 -14.09 -11.09 -13.47
N GLY A 262 -13.33 -12.18 -13.37
CA GLY A 262 -11.86 -12.16 -13.26
C GLY A 262 -11.07 -12.57 -14.51
N SER A 263 -11.70 -12.69 -15.69
CA SER A 263 -11.06 -13.33 -16.87
C SER A 263 -10.70 -12.36 -18.02
N ARG A 264 -9.90 -11.33 -17.74
CA ARG A 264 -9.13 -10.56 -18.74
C ARG A 264 -7.89 -9.98 -18.05
N GLY A 265 -6.81 -10.76 -17.94
CA GLY A 265 -5.51 -10.24 -17.52
C GLY A 265 -4.57 -11.22 -16.80
N ASP A 266 -5.05 -12.02 -15.86
CA ASP A 266 -4.14 -12.68 -14.91
C ASP A 266 -4.11 -14.21 -15.10
N LEU A 267 -3.23 -14.67 -15.99
CA LEU A 267 -2.73 -16.06 -16.03
C LEU A 267 -1.38 -16.20 -15.31
N HIS A 268 -1.03 -15.24 -14.44
CA HIS A 268 -0.07 -15.48 -13.37
C HIS A 268 -0.85 -15.91 -12.13
N TRP A 269 -0.42 -17.02 -11.51
CA TRP A 269 -1.03 -17.58 -10.32
C TRP A 269 -1.06 -16.51 -9.22
N GLY A 270 -2.23 -15.88 -9.09
CA GLY A 270 -2.44 -14.76 -8.20
C GLY A 270 -2.31 -15.24 -6.77
N ARG A 271 -1.15 -14.91 -6.18
CA ARG A 271 -0.85 -14.95 -4.74
C ARG A 271 -2.11 -14.62 -3.94
N ASP A 272 -2.63 -15.62 -3.24
CA ASP A 272 -3.75 -15.45 -2.35
C ASP A 272 -3.27 -15.20 -0.92
N ALA A 273 -2.89 -13.95 -0.64
CA ALA A 273 -2.71 -13.43 0.72
C ALA A 273 -4.04 -13.27 1.48
N SER A 274 -5.16 -13.83 1.00
CA SER A 274 -6.49 -13.69 1.61
C SER A 274 -6.98 -14.93 2.36
N THR A 275 -6.18 -16.00 2.40
CA THR A 275 -6.30 -17.09 3.39
C THR A 275 -5.25 -17.01 4.51
N ARG A 276 -4.19 -16.20 4.33
CA ARG A 276 -3.23 -15.84 5.37
C ARG A 276 -3.09 -14.32 5.38
N GLY A 277 -4.06 -13.71 6.05
CA GLY A 277 -4.13 -12.28 6.29
C GLY A 277 -3.92 -11.92 7.75
N GLY A 278 -3.36 -12.83 8.56
CA GLY A 278 -2.36 -12.36 9.49
C GLY A 278 -1.23 -11.89 8.58
N ALA A 279 -0.96 -10.59 8.55
CA ALA A 279 0.45 -10.28 8.38
C ALA A 279 1.09 -11.02 9.55
N GLU A 280 2.20 -11.71 9.34
CA GLU A 280 3.11 -11.82 10.46
C GLU A 280 3.24 -10.41 11.03
N VAL A 281 2.58 -10.20 12.16
CA VAL A 281 3.07 -9.28 13.15
C VAL A 281 4.38 -9.94 13.52
N ARG A 282 5.46 -9.54 12.83
CA ARG A 282 6.78 -9.72 13.41
C ARG A 282 6.67 -9.05 14.77
N PRO A 283 6.73 -9.79 15.88
CA PRO A 283 6.55 -9.19 17.19
C PRO A 283 7.64 -8.12 17.33
N GLY A 284 7.25 -6.85 17.36
CA GLY A 284 8.17 -5.72 17.53
C GLY A 284 8.13 -4.60 16.49
N ARG A 285 7.63 -4.79 15.25
CA ARG A 285 7.66 -3.73 14.21
C ARG A 285 6.38 -2.89 14.13
N LEU A 286 6.53 -1.57 14.18
CA LEU A 286 5.42 -0.61 14.09
C LEU A 286 4.91 -0.52 12.64
N ARG A 287 3.60 -0.67 12.38
CA ARG A 287 3.06 -0.49 11.03
C ARG A 287 2.25 0.79 10.94
N VAL A 288 2.71 1.75 10.14
CA VAL A 288 2.06 3.06 9.96
C VAL A 288 1.40 3.13 8.59
N GLY A 289 0.10 3.38 8.57
CA GLY A 289 -0.64 3.65 7.34
C GLY A 289 -0.65 5.15 7.02
N LEU A 290 -0.24 5.56 5.83
CA LEU A 290 -0.27 6.96 5.40
C LEU A 290 -1.41 7.21 4.42
N MET A 291 -2.22 8.23 4.69
CA MET A 291 -3.36 8.64 3.88
C MET A 291 -3.24 10.08 3.43
N GLY A 292 -3.77 10.36 2.22
CA GLY A 292 -3.81 11.71 1.69
C GLY A 292 -2.44 12.22 1.17
N VAL A 293 -1.43 11.36 1.10
CA VAL A 293 -0.13 11.61 0.47
C VAL A 293 0.07 10.72 -0.76
N GLN A 294 0.90 11.15 -1.70
CA GLN A 294 1.21 10.41 -2.92
C GLN A 294 2.65 10.70 -3.34
N CYS A 295 3.49 9.68 -3.46
CA CYS A 295 4.88 9.82 -3.91
C CYS A 295 4.99 9.83 -5.44
N ASP A 296 4.02 9.19 -6.12
CA ASP A 296 3.96 9.14 -7.58
C ASP A 296 3.17 10.34 -8.15
N SER A 297 3.69 11.55 -7.96
CA SER A 297 3.06 12.79 -8.43
C SER A 297 4.02 13.64 -9.24
N ALA A 298 3.50 14.30 -10.28
CA ALA A 298 4.25 15.28 -11.05
C ALA A 298 4.41 16.62 -10.29
N ASN A 299 3.57 16.84 -9.28
CA ASN A 299 3.74 17.91 -8.30
C ASN A 299 4.69 17.44 -7.19
N LEU A 300 5.95 17.87 -7.25
CA LEU A 300 6.98 17.47 -6.28
C LEU A 300 6.64 17.90 -4.86
N GLY A 301 5.78 18.91 -4.67
CA GLY A 301 5.30 19.30 -3.35
C GLY A 301 4.41 18.25 -2.69
N LEU A 302 3.54 17.59 -3.46
CA LEU A 302 2.73 16.47 -2.92
C LEU A 302 3.61 15.24 -2.62
N ALA A 303 4.62 15.00 -3.44
CA ALA A 303 5.61 13.95 -3.19
C ALA A 303 6.46 14.28 -1.93
N ALA A 304 6.87 15.54 -1.75
CA ALA A 304 7.63 15.98 -0.58
C ALA A 304 6.88 15.72 0.73
N LEU A 305 5.55 15.90 0.76
CA LEU A 305 4.72 15.51 1.91
C LEU A 305 4.79 14.00 2.19
N ALA A 306 4.75 13.16 1.14
CA ALA A 306 4.86 11.71 1.30
C ALA A 306 6.23 11.32 1.86
N TYR A 307 7.30 11.86 1.30
CA TYR A 307 8.67 11.58 1.73
C TYR A 307 8.92 12.07 3.17
N GLY A 308 8.50 13.29 3.49
CA GLY A 308 8.61 13.84 4.85
C GLY A 308 7.82 13.03 5.87
N ALA A 309 6.62 12.56 5.53
CA ALA A 309 5.82 11.69 6.39
C ALA A 309 6.50 10.33 6.62
N VAL A 310 7.09 9.72 5.58
CA VAL A 310 7.84 8.47 5.68
C VAL A 310 9.10 8.66 6.53
N ALA A 311 9.85 9.73 6.32
CA ALA A 311 11.04 10.07 7.10
C ALA A 311 10.71 10.23 8.59
N LEU A 312 9.60 10.91 8.94
CA LEU A 312 9.14 11.05 10.32
C LEU A 312 8.68 9.73 10.94
N ALA A 313 7.99 8.88 10.17
CA ALA A 313 7.54 7.58 10.64
C ALA A 313 8.71 6.61 10.89
N ASP A 314 9.76 6.67 10.06
CA ASP A 314 11.00 5.93 10.29
C ASP A 314 11.78 6.51 11.47
N ALA A 315 11.93 7.83 11.57
CA ALA A 315 12.63 8.47 12.69
C ALA A 315 12.01 8.16 14.07
N ALA A 316 10.70 7.91 14.13
CA ALA A 316 10.02 7.53 15.37
C ALA A 316 10.37 6.11 15.87
N ALA A 317 10.76 5.19 14.97
CA ALA A 317 11.24 3.84 15.30
C ALA A 317 12.20 3.34 14.18
N PRO A 318 13.46 3.80 14.18
CA PRO A 318 14.38 3.59 13.06
C PRO A 318 14.60 2.12 12.73
N GLY A 319 14.42 1.74 11.47
CA GLY A 319 14.62 0.35 11.02
C GLY A 319 13.53 -0.64 11.47
N GLU A 320 12.55 -0.20 12.25
CA GLU A 320 11.49 -1.03 12.82
C GLU A 320 10.08 -0.64 12.34
N THR A 321 9.96 0.39 11.50
CA THR A 321 8.67 0.82 10.94
C THR A 321 8.39 0.22 9.56
N ASP A 322 7.26 -0.45 9.39
CA ASP A 322 6.68 -0.77 8.08
C ASP A 322 5.66 0.32 7.69
N ILE A 323 5.68 0.78 6.44
CA ILE A 323 4.85 1.90 6.01
C ILE A 323 3.97 1.50 4.82
N THR A 324 2.67 1.76 4.94
CA THR A 324 1.68 1.49 3.90
C THR A 324 1.06 2.80 3.40
N LEU A 325 1.30 3.16 2.13
CA LEU A 325 0.69 4.31 1.48
C LEU A 325 -0.66 3.93 0.88
N PHE A 326 -1.73 4.54 1.40
CA PHE A 326 -3.10 4.38 0.91
C PHE A 326 -3.40 5.35 -0.24
N SER A 327 -2.67 5.20 -1.34
CA SER A 327 -2.83 5.97 -2.58
C SER A 327 -2.36 5.18 -3.80
N ASP A 328 -2.69 5.67 -4.99
CA ASP A 328 -2.26 5.05 -6.24
C ASP A 328 -0.81 5.48 -6.52
N ASN A 329 0.16 4.61 -6.19
CA ASN A 329 1.58 4.80 -6.50
C ASN A 329 2.09 3.57 -7.26
N SER A 330 2.99 3.79 -8.23
CA SER A 330 3.72 2.70 -8.88
C SER A 330 4.82 2.14 -7.98
N ASP A 331 5.16 0.86 -8.19
CA ASP A 331 6.28 0.21 -7.48
C ASP A 331 7.61 0.92 -7.75
N ALA A 332 7.78 1.48 -8.96
CA ALA A 332 8.96 2.28 -9.32
C ALA A 332 9.06 3.59 -8.50
N ALA A 333 7.94 4.25 -8.21
CA ALA A 333 7.92 5.44 -7.38
C ALA A 333 8.22 5.12 -5.90
N LEU A 334 7.73 3.97 -5.40
CA LEU A 334 8.07 3.49 -4.06
C LEU A 334 9.54 3.12 -3.94
N ALA A 335 10.09 2.40 -4.92
CA ALA A 335 11.50 2.02 -4.94
C ALA A 335 12.43 3.24 -4.94
N ARG A 336 12.07 4.29 -5.70
CA ARG A 336 12.80 5.57 -5.69
C ARG A 336 12.73 6.24 -4.32
N MET A 337 11.53 6.33 -3.73
CA MET A 337 11.36 6.90 -2.40
C MET A 337 12.14 6.12 -1.34
N ALA A 338 12.17 4.79 -1.43
CA ALA A 338 12.99 3.95 -0.56
C ALA A 338 14.47 4.29 -0.70
N ALA A 339 14.98 4.36 -1.94
CA ALA A 339 16.38 4.68 -2.22
C ALA A 339 16.78 6.07 -1.70
N ASP A 340 15.99 7.10 -2.02
CA ASP A 340 16.24 8.49 -1.61
C ASP A 340 16.21 8.68 -0.08
N LEU A 341 15.46 7.84 0.63
CA LEU A 341 15.36 7.87 2.09
C LEU A 341 16.31 6.88 2.79
N GLY A 342 17.10 6.09 2.03
CA GLY A 342 17.97 5.07 2.59
C GLY A 342 17.24 3.90 3.26
N LEU A 343 16.02 3.59 2.80
CA LEU A 343 15.15 2.54 3.34
C LEU A 343 15.16 1.29 2.46
N ALA A 344 14.99 0.12 3.07
CA ALA A 344 14.75 -1.12 2.33
C ALA A 344 13.37 -1.08 1.63
N ALA A 345 13.31 -1.43 0.35
CA ALA A 345 12.11 -1.27 -0.49
C ALA A 345 10.91 -2.09 0.02
N GLU A 346 11.14 -3.23 0.68
CA GLU A 346 10.09 -4.09 1.21
C GLU A 346 9.32 -3.44 2.37
N ARG A 347 9.90 -2.40 2.99
CA ARG A 347 9.26 -1.64 4.08
C ARG A 347 8.18 -0.70 3.58
N LEU A 348 8.13 -0.40 2.28
CA LEU A 348 7.17 0.51 1.68
C LEU A 348 6.19 -0.27 0.81
N THR A 349 4.90 -0.14 1.11
CA THR A 349 3.84 -0.79 0.34
C THR A 349 2.79 0.22 -0.10
N ALA A 350 2.24 0.08 -1.31
CA ALA A 350 1.11 0.88 -1.75
C ALA A 350 -0.18 0.05 -1.79
N VAL A 351 -1.26 0.63 -1.28
CA VAL A 351 -2.61 0.08 -1.35
C VAL A 351 -3.48 1.05 -2.14
N PRO A 352 -3.81 0.72 -3.42
CA PRO A 352 -4.62 1.56 -4.29
C PRO A 352 -5.97 1.93 -3.66
N PHE A 353 -6.28 3.21 -3.59
CA PHE A 353 -7.49 3.70 -2.95
C PHE A 353 -8.67 3.81 -3.94
N ARG A 354 -9.14 2.66 -4.43
CA ARG A 354 -10.15 2.57 -5.51
C ARG A 354 -11.59 2.68 -5.00
N ARG A 355 -12.05 3.92 -4.81
CA ARG A 355 -13.37 4.28 -4.26
C ARG A 355 -14.59 3.76 -5.04
N LYS A 356 -14.44 3.43 -6.32
CA LYS A 356 -15.55 2.96 -7.17
C LYS A 356 -15.81 1.44 -7.09
N GLN A 357 -14.97 0.67 -6.39
CA GLN A 357 -15.03 -0.80 -6.40
C GLN A 357 -15.21 -1.33 -4.97
N PRO A 358 -16.39 -1.86 -4.57
CA PRO A 358 -16.65 -2.32 -3.20
C PRO A 358 -15.62 -3.33 -2.65
N ALA A 359 -15.02 -4.15 -3.51
CA ALA A 359 -13.94 -5.07 -3.13
C ALA A 359 -12.66 -4.34 -2.67
N ALA A 360 -12.36 -3.19 -3.27
CA ALA A 360 -11.24 -2.35 -2.86
C ALA A 360 -11.47 -1.75 -1.47
N TRP A 361 -12.70 -1.36 -1.11
CA TRP A 361 -13.04 -0.90 0.24
C TRP A 361 -12.73 -1.97 1.30
N LEU A 362 -13.10 -3.22 1.04
CA LEU A 362 -12.82 -4.33 1.94
C LEU A 362 -11.32 -4.64 2.03
N ARG A 363 -10.56 -4.48 0.94
CA ARG A 363 -9.10 -4.61 0.94
C ARG A 363 -8.47 -3.49 1.78
N THR A 364 -8.81 -2.23 1.48
CA THR A 364 -8.35 -1.05 2.23
C THR A 364 -8.64 -1.19 3.72
N LEU A 365 -9.86 -1.57 4.12
CA LEU A 365 -10.21 -1.81 5.53
C LEU A 365 -9.39 -2.93 6.18
N ARG A 366 -9.05 -3.99 5.45
CA ARG A 366 -8.19 -5.07 5.96
C ARG A 366 -6.75 -4.60 6.14
N GLU A 367 -6.19 -3.89 5.17
CA GLU A 367 -4.83 -3.36 5.29
C GLU A 367 -4.74 -2.27 6.37
N MET A 368 -5.77 -1.44 6.52
CA MET A 368 -5.84 -0.48 7.64
C MET A 368 -5.80 -1.19 8.99
N ARG A 369 -6.55 -2.28 9.17
CA ARG A 369 -6.54 -3.11 10.40
C ARG A 369 -5.21 -3.77 10.72
N ARG A 370 -4.32 -3.90 9.73
CA ARG A 370 -2.97 -4.42 9.93
C ARG A 370 -2.00 -3.33 10.40
N CYS A 371 -2.39 -2.06 10.27
CA CYS A 371 -1.60 -0.94 10.77
C CYS A 371 -1.83 -0.78 12.28
N SER A 372 -0.80 -0.34 12.99
CA SER A 372 -0.89 0.09 14.38
C SER A 372 -1.61 1.43 14.50
N MET A 373 -1.47 2.28 13.48
CA MET A 373 -2.13 3.58 13.38
C MET A 373 -2.21 4.05 11.92
N ILE A 374 -3.11 4.98 11.66
CA ILE A 374 -3.28 5.62 10.36
C ILE A 374 -3.02 7.11 10.50
N TRP A 375 -2.03 7.64 9.78
CA TRP A 375 -1.76 9.07 9.67
C TRP A 375 -2.41 9.63 8.41
N ASP A 376 -3.31 10.59 8.58
CA ASP A 376 -3.99 11.24 7.48
C ASP A 376 -3.55 12.70 7.34
N PHE A 377 -3.02 13.04 6.16
CA PHE A 377 -2.50 14.37 5.84
C PHE A 377 -3.43 15.19 4.96
N THR A 378 -4.40 14.55 4.28
CA THR A 378 -5.30 15.19 3.30
C THR A 378 -4.59 16.15 2.33
N GLY A 379 -3.39 15.82 1.85
CA GLY A 379 -2.61 16.68 0.95
C GLY A 379 -2.08 17.97 1.58
N GLY A 380 -2.01 18.04 2.91
CA GLY A 380 -1.49 19.18 3.68
C GLY A 380 -2.49 20.32 3.88
N ASP A 381 -3.42 20.53 2.95
CA ASP A 381 -4.36 21.66 3.00
C ASP A 381 -5.77 21.38 2.46
N SER A 382 -6.04 20.15 2.01
CA SER A 382 -7.30 19.85 1.32
C SER A 382 -8.43 19.44 2.28
N PHE A 383 -8.24 19.58 3.59
CA PHE A 383 -9.31 19.39 4.57
C PHE A 383 -10.13 20.68 4.78
N SER A 384 -10.72 21.13 3.69
CA SER A 384 -11.54 22.34 3.56
C SER A 384 -12.57 22.13 2.43
N ASP A 385 -13.66 22.89 2.45
CA ASP A 385 -14.64 22.91 1.35
C ASP A 385 -14.33 23.94 0.25
N LEU A 386 -13.22 24.68 0.35
CA LEU A 386 -12.74 25.60 -0.69
C LEU A 386 -12.56 24.95 -2.07
N TYR A 387 -12.25 23.65 -2.08
CA TYR A 387 -12.05 22.87 -3.30
C TYR A 387 -13.31 22.12 -3.76
N GLY A 388 -14.47 22.49 -3.22
CA GLY A 388 -15.77 21.95 -3.58
C GLY A 388 -16.26 20.81 -2.68
N THR A 389 -17.59 20.76 -2.51
CA THR A 389 -18.30 19.82 -1.62
C THR A 389 -18.04 18.35 -1.96
N ARG A 390 -17.88 18.01 -3.25
CA ARG A 390 -17.56 16.64 -3.69
C ARG A 390 -16.17 16.19 -3.21
N ARG A 391 -15.18 17.08 -3.18
CA ARG A 391 -13.82 16.75 -2.74
C ARG A 391 -13.80 16.53 -1.23
N ILE A 392 -14.37 17.44 -0.45
CA ILE A 392 -14.42 17.28 1.00
C ILE A 392 -15.23 16.04 1.43
N ALA A 393 -16.36 15.73 0.77
CA ALA A 393 -17.12 14.52 1.03
C ALA A 393 -16.27 13.25 0.82
N ARG A 394 -15.43 13.24 -0.22
CA ARG A 394 -14.48 12.15 -0.48
C ARG A 394 -13.44 12.04 0.64
N LYS A 395 -12.88 13.16 1.08
CA LYS A 395 -11.86 13.17 2.16
C LYS A 395 -12.42 12.76 3.52
N LEU A 396 -13.67 13.11 3.81
CA LEU A 396 -14.39 12.65 5.01
C LEU A 396 -14.64 11.15 4.95
N LEU A 397 -15.05 10.64 3.79
CA LEU A 397 -15.28 9.21 3.58
C LEU A 397 -14.00 8.38 3.71
N ASP A 398 -12.85 8.92 3.28
CA ASP A 398 -11.55 8.28 3.50
C ASP A 398 -11.27 8.13 5.02
N LYS A 399 -11.53 9.17 5.81
CA LYS A 399 -11.34 9.14 7.29
C LYS A 399 -12.34 8.23 7.97
N GLU A 400 -13.58 8.19 7.49
CA GLU A 400 -14.61 7.25 7.97
C GLU A 400 -14.18 5.79 7.78
N LEU A 401 -13.47 5.46 6.69
CA LEU A 401 -12.91 4.13 6.52
C LEU A 401 -11.85 3.81 7.58
N ALA A 402 -10.96 4.76 7.87
CA ALA A 402 -9.96 4.59 8.90
C ALA A 402 -10.63 4.36 10.27
N LEU A 403 -11.62 5.18 10.64
CA LEU A 403 -12.38 5.01 11.89
C LEU A 403 -13.09 3.64 11.95
N ARG A 404 -13.77 3.23 10.88
CA ARG A 404 -14.45 1.92 10.81
C ARG A 404 -13.52 0.72 10.75
N SER A 405 -12.25 0.93 10.44
CA SER A 405 -11.26 -0.14 10.51
C SER A 405 -11.06 -0.60 11.96
N GLY A 406 -11.25 0.29 12.94
CA GLY A 406 -10.92 0.07 14.35
C GLY A 406 -9.49 0.45 14.71
N THR A 407 -8.71 0.94 13.74
CA THR A 407 -7.33 1.37 13.89
C THR A 407 -7.28 2.83 14.34
N PRO A 408 -6.43 3.22 15.30
CA PRO A 408 -6.27 4.61 15.72
C PRO A 408 -5.98 5.55 14.54
N LEU A 409 -6.86 6.53 14.32
CA LEU A 409 -6.69 7.57 13.32
C LEU A 409 -5.99 8.80 13.93
N VAL A 410 -4.84 9.15 13.38
CA VAL A 410 -4.11 10.39 13.65
C VAL A 410 -4.39 11.34 12.48
N LEU A 411 -5.07 12.45 12.76
CA LEU A 411 -5.15 13.54 11.80
C LEU A 411 -3.85 14.33 11.91
N ALA A 412 -2.90 13.97 11.04
CA ALA A 412 -1.53 14.48 11.03
C ALA A 412 -1.47 15.96 10.62
N PRO A 413 -0.30 16.64 10.77
CA PRO A 413 -0.19 18.09 10.54
C PRO A 413 -0.73 18.51 9.17
N GLN A 414 -1.80 19.29 9.19
CA GLN A 414 -2.46 19.83 8.00
C GLN A 414 -3.22 21.12 8.34
N THR A 415 -3.58 21.90 7.33
CA THR A 415 -4.47 23.07 7.48
C THR A 415 -5.93 22.61 7.54
N TYR A 416 -6.70 23.20 8.45
CA TYR A 416 -8.11 22.90 8.64
C TYR A 416 -8.98 24.08 8.23
N GLY A 417 -9.99 23.80 7.43
CA GLY A 417 -10.95 24.80 7.02
C GLY A 417 -10.41 25.86 6.05
N PRO A 418 -11.20 26.91 5.77
CA PRO A 418 -12.52 27.15 6.34
C PRO A 418 -13.55 26.12 5.81
N PHE A 419 -14.66 25.98 6.53
CA PHE A 419 -15.84 25.21 6.09
C PHE A 419 -17.01 26.19 5.94
N ARG A 420 -17.24 26.67 4.71
CA ARG A 420 -18.32 27.61 4.38
C ARG A 420 -19.71 26.96 4.43
N HIS A 421 -19.81 25.67 4.12
CA HIS A 421 -21.07 24.94 4.11
C HIS A 421 -21.38 24.33 5.48
N ARG A 422 -22.44 24.85 6.14
CA ARG A 422 -22.88 24.40 7.47
C ARG A 422 -23.19 22.89 7.55
N ALA A 423 -23.61 22.28 6.43
CA ALA A 423 -23.89 20.85 6.36
C ALA A 423 -22.65 19.94 6.45
N THR A 424 -21.45 20.47 6.22
CA THR A 424 -20.18 19.73 6.30
C THR A 424 -19.69 19.60 7.75
N LEU A 425 -20.03 20.57 8.60
CA LEU A 425 -19.53 20.65 9.98
C LEU A 425 -19.87 19.44 10.86
N PRO A 426 -21.08 18.84 10.83
CA PRO A 426 -21.37 17.66 11.64
C PRO A 426 -20.45 16.47 11.33
N TRP A 427 -20.13 16.26 10.05
CA TRP A 427 -19.24 15.19 9.62
C TRP A 427 -17.78 15.47 9.99
N VAL A 428 -17.34 16.72 9.85
CA VAL A 428 -16.01 17.15 10.30
C VAL A 428 -15.87 16.93 11.81
N ARG A 429 -16.87 17.33 12.60
CA ARG A 429 -16.89 17.09 14.06
C ARG A 429 -16.85 15.60 14.41
N HIS A 430 -17.64 14.78 13.72
CA HIS A 430 -17.63 13.33 13.92
C HIS A 430 -16.22 12.75 13.75
N VAL A 431 -15.52 13.14 12.68
CA VAL A 431 -14.17 12.65 12.41
C VAL A 431 -13.16 13.18 13.42
N LEU A 432 -13.21 14.47 13.78
CA LEU A 432 -12.35 15.07 14.81
C LEU A 432 -12.55 14.38 16.18
N GLN A 433 -13.78 14.03 16.52
CA GLN A 433 -14.13 13.33 17.76
C GLN A 433 -13.84 11.83 17.71
N GLY A 434 -13.73 11.23 16.53
CA GLY A 434 -13.31 9.84 16.36
C GLY A 434 -11.80 9.64 16.33
N ALA A 435 -11.05 10.68 15.95
CA ALA A 435 -9.60 10.63 15.87
C ALA A 435 -8.95 10.41 17.25
N ALA A 436 -7.88 9.61 17.27
CA ALA A 436 -7.05 9.39 18.45
C ALA A 436 -6.19 10.62 18.76
N LEU A 437 -5.75 11.34 17.72
CA LEU A 437 -4.96 12.57 17.82
C LEU A 437 -5.31 13.52 16.68
N VAL A 438 -5.38 14.82 17.00
CA VAL A 438 -5.63 15.89 16.03
C VAL A 438 -4.47 16.86 16.07
N VAL A 439 -3.83 17.05 14.92
CA VAL A 439 -2.64 17.88 14.78
C VAL A 439 -2.86 18.91 13.68
N THR A 440 -2.58 20.17 13.97
CA THR A 440 -2.56 21.26 12.99
C THR A 440 -1.13 21.62 12.64
N ARG A 441 -0.91 22.15 11.43
CA ARG A 441 0.42 22.66 11.05
C ARG A 441 0.61 24.16 11.33
N ASP A 442 -0.42 24.85 11.78
CA ASP A 442 -0.44 26.30 12.01
C ASP A 442 -1.47 26.68 13.11
N GLU A 443 -1.25 27.83 13.78
CA GLU A 443 -2.10 28.33 14.87
C GLU A 443 -3.47 28.78 14.37
N LEU A 444 -3.56 29.33 13.15
CA LEU A 444 -4.85 29.73 12.57
C LEU A 444 -5.81 28.54 12.45
N SER A 445 -5.28 27.37 12.07
CA SER A 445 -6.02 26.12 12.02
C SER A 445 -6.41 25.63 13.41
N ARG A 446 -5.53 25.77 14.41
CA ARG A 446 -5.85 25.45 15.82
C ARG A 446 -7.02 26.31 16.32
N ASP A 447 -6.91 27.62 16.13
CA ASP A 447 -7.92 28.59 16.62
C ASP A 447 -9.25 28.41 15.89
N PHE A 448 -9.22 28.02 14.62
CA PHE A 448 -10.41 27.58 13.90
C PHE A 448 -11.01 26.30 14.49
N LEU A 449 -10.20 25.27 14.75
CA LEU A 449 -10.68 24.01 15.30
C LEU A 449 -11.25 24.15 16.71
N ALA A 450 -10.73 25.06 17.54
CA ALA A 450 -11.28 25.36 18.87
C ALA A 450 -12.75 25.83 18.83
N GLN A 451 -13.19 26.43 17.72
CA GLN A 451 -14.59 26.82 17.51
C GLN A 451 -15.47 25.67 16.99
N VAL A 452 -14.84 24.59 16.50
CA VAL A 452 -15.52 23.46 15.86
C VAL A 452 -15.62 22.26 16.80
N THR A 453 -14.60 21.98 17.61
CA THR A 453 -14.49 20.81 18.48
C THR A 453 -13.83 21.16 19.82
N PRO A 454 -14.24 20.53 20.95
CA PRO A 454 -13.59 20.71 22.25
C PRO A 454 -12.35 19.80 22.45
N ARG A 455 -11.91 19.08 21.42
CA ARG A 455 -10.73 18.21 21.48
C ARG A 455 -9.46 19.03 21.62
N ASP A 456 -8.50 18.51 22.39
CA ASP A 456 -7.14 19.03 22.40
C ASP A 456 -6.50 18.87 21.01
N VAL A 457 -5.77 19.91 20.60
CA VAL A 457 -5.10 19.99 19.30
C VAL A 457 -3.63 20.25 19.53
N VAL A 458 -2.78 19.39 18.97
CA VAL A 458 -1.33 19.60 18.94
C VAL A 458 -1.00 20.51 17.76
N VAL A 459 -0.19 21.55 17.99
CA VAL A 459 0.34 22.38 16.90
C VAL A 459 1.72 21.88 16.55
N ALA A 460 1.91 21.52 15.29
CA ALA A 460 3.18 21.13 14.70
C ALA A 460 3.50 22.08 13.53
N THR A 461 4.16 21.58 12.50
CA THR A 461 4.39 22.30 11.23
C THR A 461 4.23 21.34 10.05
N ASP A 462 4.49 21.83 8.83
CA ASP A 462 4.39 21.03 7.62
C ASP A 462 5.45 19.91 7.59
N VAL A 463 5.02 18.67 7.34
CA VAL A 463 5.92 17.50 7.38
C VAL A 463 6.96 17.50 6.26
N ALA A 464 6.77 18.28 5.19
CA ALA A 464 7.82 18.45 4.18
C ALA A 464 9.09 19.13 4.74
N MET A 465 9.01 19.77 5.92
CA MET A 465 10.19 20.25 6.64
C MET A 465 11.16 19.11 7.02
N ALA A 466 10.64 17.88 7.20
CA ALA A 466 11.43 16.69 7.51
C ALA A 466 12.07 16.04 6.27
N LEU A 467 11.81 16.55 5.07
CA LEU A 467 12.34 15.96 3.83
C LEU A 467 13.88 15.98 3.87
N PRO A 468 14.57 14.84 3.73
CA PRO A 468 16.03 14.82 3.69
C PRO A 468 16.57 15.41 2.39
N TRP A 469 17.86 15.72 2.38
CA TRP A 469 18.59 16.18 1.22
C TRP A 469 20.06 15.82 1.37
N ASP A 470 20.74 15.66 0.24
CA ASP A 470 22.17 15.36 0.24
C ASP A 470 22.96 16.64 0.46
N ALA A 471 23.71 16.69 1.56
CA ALA A 471 24.64 17.78 1.85
C ALA A 471 25.93 17.64 1.03
N ARG A 472 25.82 17.63 -0.32
CA ARG A 472 26.88 17.55 -1.35
C ARG A 472 27.93 16.41 -1.25
N PRO A 473 28.37 15.85 -2.40
CA PRO A 473 29.59 15.03 -2.51
C PRO A 473 30.91 15.79 -2.33
N ASP A 474 30.93 17.13 -2.40
CA ASP A 474 32.15 17.94 -2.32
C ASP A 474 31.98 19.13 -1.36
N ALA A 475 32.04 18.87 -0.06
CA ALA A 475 32.15 19.90 0.97
C ALA A 475 33.53 20.61 0.95
N ASP A 476 34.54 19.98 0.34
CA ASP A 476 35.94 20.45 0.33
C ASP A 476 36.29 21.39 -0.84
N THR A 477 35.35 21.71 -1.74
CA THR A 477 35.57 22.63 -2.89
C THR A 477 34.64 23.84 -2.89
N LEU A 478 34.18 24.31 -1.72
CA LEU A 478 33.71 25.69 -1.60
C LEU A 478 34.95 26.60 -1.52
N PRO A 479 35.28 27.40 -2.56
CA PRO A 479 36.27 28.43 -2.40
C PRO A 479 35.62 29.52 -1.55
N ASP A 480 36.05 29.58 -0.30
CA ASP A 480 35.95 30.70 0.62
C ASP A 480 34.54 31.10 1.15
N ALA A 481 34.51 31.41 2.44
CA ALA A 481 33.35 31.89 3.19
C ALA A 481 33.23 33.42 3.12
N SER A 482 33.71 34.03 2.02
CA SER A 482 33.63 35.47 1.79
C SER A 482 32.17 35.93 1.62
N PRO A 483 31.84 37.17 2.03
CA PRO A 483 30.46 37.64 2.15
C PRO A 483 29.76 37.68 0.79
N ARG A 484 28.72 36.85 0.63
CA ARG A 484 27.88 36.76 -0.56
C ARG A 484 26.81 37.83 -0.49
N ARG A 485 26.96 38.90 -1.29
CA ARG A 485 26.01 40.02 -1.31
C ARG A 485 25.52 40.24 -2.73
N VAL A 486 24.20 40.21 -2.91
CA VAL A 486 23.55 40.71 -4.14
C VAL A 486 23.81 42.21 -4.22
N GLY A 487 24.36 42.68 -5.34
CA GLY A 487 24.76 44.08 -5.53
C GLY A 487 26.21 44.43 -5.15
N ASP A 488 27.04 43.46 -4.72
CA ASP A 488 28.49 43.69 -4.54
C ASP A 488 29.24 43.49 -5.88
N ALA A 489 29.63 44.60 -6.50
CA ALA A 489 30.35 44.64 -7.77
C ALA A 489 31.88 44.59 -7.62
N SER A 490 32.40 44.25 -6.44
CA SER A 490 33.85 44.21 -6.19
C SER A 490 34.57 43.21 -7.10
N PRO A 491 35.71 43.56 -7.73
CA PRO A 491 36.45 42.66 -8.60
C PRO A 491 36.87 41.37 -7.86
N GLY A 492 36.45 40.20 -8.36
CA GLY A 492 36.76 38.90 -7.76
C GLY A 492 35.68 38.31 -6.84
N ALA A 493 34.59 39.05 -6.56
CA ALA A 493 33.46 38.51 -5.81
C ALA A 493 32.71 37.43 -6.62
N ARG A 494 32.41 36.29 -5.97
CA ARG A 494 31.63 35.20 -6.58
C ARG A 494 30.19 35.67 -6.81
N ARG A 495 29.67 35.44 -8.02
CA ARG A 495 28.28 35.76 -8.38
C ARG A 495 27.28 35.02 -7.47
N PRO A 496 26.35 35.71 -6.80
CA PRO A 496 25.29 35.05 -6.03
C PRO A 496 24.40 34.21 -6.95
N ARG A 497 24.10 32.97 -6.54
CA ARG A 497 23.22 32.04 -7.24
C ARG A 497 21.82 32.11 -6.64
N ILE A 498 20.90 32.75 -7.33
CA ILE A 498 19.53 33.01 -6.84
C ILE A 498 18.57 32.09 -7.57
N GLY A 499 17.87 31.24 -6.82
CA GLY A 499 16.78 30.42 -7.34
C GLY A 499 15.52 31.24 -7.53
N LEU A 500 14.84 31.03 -8.66
CA LEU A 500 13.51 31.54 -8.91
C LEU A 500 12.60 30.39 -9.35
N ASN A 501 11.54 30.13 -8.59
CA ASN A 501 10.46 29.26 -9.06
C ASN A 501 9.39 30.08 -9.79
N VAL A 502 9.16 29.71 -11.05
CA VAL A 502 8.12 30.29 -11.91
C VAL A 502 6.93 29.33 -11.94
N SER A 503 5.92 29.58 -11.11
CA SER A 503 4.70 28.76 -11.08
C SER A 503 3.94 28.80 -12.41
N GLY A 504 3.79 27.63 -13.06
CA GLY A 504 2.94 27.47 -14.24
C GLY A 504 1.47 27.82 -13.97
N LEU A 505 0.98 27.46 -12.77
CA LEU A 505 -0.39 27.78 -12.34
C LEU A 505 -0.65 29.29 -12.33
N LEU A 506 0.27 30.09 -11.77
CA LEU A 506 0.11 31.55 -11.74
C LEU A 506 0.41 32.18 -13.11
N TRP A 507 1.39 31.63 -13.84
CA TRP A 507 1.74 32.06 -15.20
C TRP A 507 0.55 31.99 -16.16
N ASN A 508 -0.29 30.97 -16.00
CA ASN A 508 -1.47 30.75 -16.81
C ASN A 508 -2.74 31.42 -16.24
N GLY A 509 -2.69 32.06 -15.07
CA GLY A 509 -3.86 32.73 -14.47
C GLY A 509 -4.81 31.78 -13.71
N GLY A 510 -4.30 30.64 -13.26
CA GLY A 510 -5.06 29.57 -12.59
C GLY A 510 -5.78 28.65 -13.57
N TYR A 511 -6.60 27.74 -13.05
CA TYR A 511 -7.35 26.76 -13.84
C TYR A 511 -8.40 27.38 -14.78
N THR A 512 -8.73 28.65 -14.57
CA THR A 512 -9.69 29.38 -15.40
C THR A 512 -9.03 30.17 -16.52
N GLY A 513 -7.70 30.33 -16.48
CA GLY A 513 -6.98 31.23 -17.38
C GLY A 513 -7.21 32.72 -17.10
N ARG A 514 -7.96 33.08 -16.05
CA ARG A 514 -8.52 34.43 -15.84
C ARG A 514 -8.28 34.94 -14.44
N ASN A 515 -7.01 35.05 -14.05
CA ASN A 515 -6.58 35.55 -12.74
C ASN A 515 -7.42 34.98 -11.57
N GLN A 516 -7.54 33.64 -11.50
CA GLN A 516 -8.42 32.95 -10.55
C GLN A 516 -8.16 33.35 -9.08
N PHE A 517 -6.93 33.76 -8.78
CA PHE A 517 -6.47 34.09 -7.42
C PHE A 517 -6.60 35.58 -7.08
N GLY A 518 -7.05 36.42 -8.01
CA GLY A 518 -7.21 37.85 -7.78
C GLY A 518 -5.89 38.58 -7.52
N LEU A 519 -4.85 38.24 -8.27
CA LEU A 519 -3.57 38.94 -8.22
C LEU A 519 -3.74 40.39 -8.65
N VAL A 520 -3.13 41.31 -7.91
CA VAL A 520 -2.99 42.72 -8.27
C VAL A 520 -1.78 42.89 -9.19
N ALA A 521 -0.66 42.27 -8.83
CA ALA A 521 0.51 42.20 -9.71
C ALA A 521 0.25 41.32 -10.95
N ASP A 522 0.76 41.75 -12.10
CA ASP A 522 0.95 40.89 -13.26
C ASP A 522 2.12 39.93 -12.97
N TYR A 523 1.79 38.65 -12.81
CA TYR A 523 2.75 37.63 -12.43
C TYR A 523 3.87 37.42 -13.46
N ARG A 524 3.57 37.56 -14.76
CA ARG A 524 4.57 37.40 -15.84
C ARG A 524 5.53 38.58 -15.84
N ALA A 525 4.97 39.79 -15.75
CA ALA A 525 5.77 41.01 -15.65
C ALA A 525 6.61 41.04 -14.36
N TYR A 526 6.09 40.53 -13.24
CA TYR A 526 6.84 40.37 -11.99
C TYR A 526 8.05 39.45 -12.17
N CYS A 527 7.84 38.26 -12.75
CA CYS A 527 8.94 37.31 -12.98
C CYS A 527 9.99 37.90 -13.93
N ARG A 528 9.56 38.55 -15.03
CA ARG A 528 10.45 39.23 -15.97
C ARG A 528 11.29 40.30 -15.29
N GLY A 529 10.64 41.26 -14.62
CA GLY A 529 11.31 42.37 -13.95
C GLY A 529 12.26 41.92 -12.85
N LEU A 530 11.91 40.85 -12.12
CA LEU A 530 12.79 40.27 -11.11
C LEU A 530 14.04 39.64 -11.72
N VAL A 531 13.92 38.87 -12.81
CA VAL A 531 15.08 38.27 -13.49
C VAL A 531 15.98 39.38 -14.06
N GLU A 532 15.41 40.37 -14.74
CA GLU A 532 16.18 41.51 -15.28
C GLU A 532 16.95 42.25 -14.19
N ALA A 533 16.30 42.55 -13.07
CA ALA A 533 16.93 43.25 -11.94
C ALA A 533 18.03 42.40 -11.27
N LEU A 534 17.80 41.10 -11.05
CA LEU A 534 18.81 40.21 -10.46
C LEU A 534 20.02 40.06 -11.37
N LEU A 535 19.80 39.96 -12.68
CA LEU A 535 20.88 39.93 -13.65
C LEU A 535 21.66 41.24 -13.61
N ALA A 536 20.98 42.40 -13.57
CA ALA A 536 21.61 43.71 -13.46
C ALA A 536 22.46 43.84 -12.18
N ASP A 537 22.01 43.27 -11.06
CA ASP A 537 22.74 43.18 -9.79
C ASP A 537 23.91 42.16 -9.79
N GLY A 538 24.21 41.57 -10.94
CA GLY A 538 25.34 40.65 -11.13
C GLY A 538 25.10 39.20 -10.70
N ALA A 539 23.88 38.87 -10.25
CA ALA A 539 23.52 37.52 -9.84
C ALA A 539 23.43 36.54 -11.02
N GLN A 540 23.58 35.26 -10.72
CA GLN A 540 23.21 34.15 -11.60
C GLN A 540 21.83 33.65 -11.18
N VAL A 541 20.88 33.64 -12.11
CA VAL A 541 19.50 33.21 -11.84
C VAL A 541 19.31 31.75 -12.23
N HIS A 542 18.78 30.94 -11.32
CA HIS A 542 18.44 29.55 -11.55
C HIS A 542 16.91 29.39 -11.57
N LEU A 543 16.33 29.06 -12.72
CA LEU A 543 14.90 28.78 -12.83
C LEU A 543 14.60 27.35 -12.36
N VAL A 544 13.99 27.22 -11.20
CA VAL A 544 13.76 25.92 -10.52
C VAL A 544 12.28 25.53 -10.60
N SER A 545 12.01 24.44 -11.30
CA SER A 545 10.65 23.92 -11.47
C SER A 545 10.28 22.95 -10.34
N HIS A 546 9.02 22.97 -9.89
CA HIS A 546 8.55 22.12 -8.79
C HIS A 546 7.27 21.34 -9.12
N VAL A 547 6.54 21.77 -10.16
CA VAL A 547 5.48 20.98 -10.78
C VAL A 547 5.86 20.72 -12.23
N LEU A 548 5.94 19.44 -12.59
CA LEU A 548 6.34 18.98 -13.91
C LEU A 548 5.11 18.45 -14.64
N SER A 549 5.05 18.57 -15.97
CA SER A 549 4.01 17.90 -16.74
C SER A 549 4.31 16.41 -16.96
N ARG A 550 3.25 15.59 -17.02
CA ARG A 550 3.30 14.19 -17.51
C ARG A 550 2.67 14.02 -18.92
N GLY A 551 2.45 15.11 -19.66
CA GLY A 551 1.90 15.09 -21.03
C GLY A 551 1.73 16.48 -21.66
N ASP A 552 1.09 16.56 -22.84
CA ASP A 552 1.16 17.75 -23.71
C ASP A 552 0.26 18.96 -23.34
N ALA A 553 -0.40 18.97 -22.17
CA ALA A 553 -1.19 20.11 -21.72
C ALA A 553 -1.49 20.06 -20.22
N ASP A 554 -0.49 20.35 -19.37
CA ASP A 554 -0.73 20.60 -17.95
C ASP A 554 -0.59 22.10 -17.67
N ASP A 555 -1.70 22.76 -17.34
CA ASP A 555 -1.76 24.20 -17.03
C ASP A 555 -0.92 24.57 -15.78
N GLU A 556 -0.41 23.58 -15.05
CA GLU A 556 0.48 23.77 -13.90
C GLU A 556 1.98 23.56 -14.19
N ASP A 557 2.39 23.28 -15.43
CA ASP A 557 3.80 22.98 -15.74
C ASP A 557 4.74 24.18 -15.51
N ASP A 558 5.58 24.09 -14.47
CA ASP A 558 6.57 25.12 -14.12
C ASP A 558 7.71 25.16 -15.16
N VAL A 559 8.03 24.04 -15.82
CA VAL A 559 9.09 23.98 -16.83
C VAL A 559 8.68 24.76 -18.06
N ALA A 560 7.43 24.60 -18.49
CA ALA A 560 6.86 25.35 -19.60
C ALA A 560 6.86 26.86 -19.31
N ALA A 561 6.48 27.27 -18.09
CA ALA A 561 6.49 28.67 -17.68
C ALA A 561 7.91 29.26 -17.61
N ALA A 562 8.88 28.50 -17.08
CA ALA A 562 10.28 28.91 -17.07
C ALA A 562 10.86 29.07 -18.48
N ARG A 563 10.54 28.16 -19.40
CA ARG A 563 10.94 28.27 -20.82
C ARG A 563 10.30 29.47 -21.51
N ALA A 564 9.02 29.73 -21.24
CA ALA A 564 8.33 30.91 -21.76
C ALA A 564 9.00 32.20 -21.26
N LEU A 565 9.36 32.26 -19.97
CA LEU A 565 10.10 33.40 -19.40
C LEU A 565 11.47 33.62 -20.06
N LEU A 566 12.21 32.55 -20.33
CA LEU A 566 13.50 32.65 -21.03
C LEU A 566 13.35 33.18 -22.45
N ALA A 567 12.36 32.68 -23.20
CA ALA A 567 12.05 33.16 -24.54
C ALA A 567 11.65 34.65 -24.53
N ASP A 568 10.82 35.04 -23.56
CA ASP A 568 10.38 36.41 -23.31
C ASP A 568 11.54 37.38 -23.04
N LEU A 569 12.58 36.90 -22.36
CA LEU A 569 13.81 37.64 -22.04
C LEU A 569 14.90 37.51 -23.12
N GLN A 570 14.64 36.74 -24.19
CA GLN A 570 15.62 36.42 -25.24
C GLN A 570 16.91 35.79 -24.68
N LEU A 571 16.79 34.99 -23.62
CA LEU A 571 17.89 34.26 -22.99
C LEU A 571 17.86 32.80 -23.44
N GLY A 572 19.02 32.26 -23.83
CA GLY A 572 19.16 30.82 -24.08
C GLY A 572 19.02 30.02 -22.78
N PRO A 573 18.46 28.80 -22.80
CA PRO A 573 18.48 27.92 -21.65
C PRO A 573 19.91 27.40 -21.50
N GLY A 574 20.75 28.10 -20.74
CA GLY A 574 22.00 27.50 -20.28
C GLY A 574 21.63 26.26 -19.45
N ILE A 575 21.75 25.07 -20.04
CA ILE A 575 21.65 23.80 -19.32
C ILE A 575 23.09 23.46 -18.97
N ASP A 576 23.47 23.45 -17.71
CA ASP A 576 24.88 23.21 -17.37
C ASP A 576 25.07 22.14 -16.29
N PRO A 577 25.95 21.17 -16.56
CA PRO A 577 26.88 20.68 -15.54
C PRO A 577 28.37 20.96 -15.85
N ALA A 578 28.74 21.49 -17.03
CA ALA A 578 30.10 21.98 -17.34
C ALA A 578 30.09 22.84 -18.62
N PRO A 579 30.56 24.10 -18.60
CA PRO A 579 30.63 24.90 -19.82
C PRO A 579 31.65 24.27 -20.78
N GLU A 580 31.35 24.28 -22.08
CA GLU A 580 32.33 24.02 -23.14
C GLU A 580 33.56 24.92 -22.92
N PRO A 581 34.79 24.46 -23.21
CA PRO A 581 36.00 25.24 -22.94
C PRO A 581 36.02 26.55 -23.74
N GLY A 582 35.65 27.67 -23.10
CA GLY A 582 35.70 29.01 -23.68
C GLY A 582 34.42 29.83 -23.56
N GLU A 583 33.27 29.22 -23.24
CA GLU A 583 32.03 29.97 -22.94
C GLU A 583 31.93 30.22 -21.42
N GLY A 584 31.80 31.48 -21.02
CA GLY A 584 31.54 31.82 -19.62
C GLY A 584 30.20 31.23 -19.14
N PRO A 585 30.04 30.94 -17.84
CA PRO A 585 28.81 30.34 -17.33
C PRO A 585 27.58 31.22 -17.64
N SER A 586 26.50 30.58 -18.10
CA SER A 586 25.25 31.26 -18.42
C SER A 586 24.72 32.04 -17.21
N ARG A 587 24.32 33.30 -17.43
CA ARG A 587 23.81 34.18 -16.36
C ARG A 587 22.39 33.79 -15.89
N CYS A 588 21.64 33.09 -16.72
CA CYS A 588 20.36 32.49 -16.38
C CYS A 588 20.39 30.99 -16.76
N VAL A 589 20.03 30.12 -15.82
CA VAL A 589 20.15 28.67 -15.92
C VAL A 589 18.78 28.05 -15.73
N LEU A 590 18.37 27.15 -16.63
CA LEU A 590 17.19 26.32 -16.41
C LEU A 590 17.61 25.07 -15.62
N ALA A 591 17.14 24.95 -14.37
CA ALA A 591 17.45 23.79 -13.55
C ALA A 591 16.87 22.50 -14.18
N PRO A 592 17.49 21.33 -13.94
CA PRO A 592 16.99 20.08 -14.49
C PRO A 592 15.58 19.75 -13.98
N ALA A 593 14.85 18.93 -14.74
CA ALA A 593 13.61 18.34 -14.27
C ALA A 593 13.95 17.24 -13.26
N PHE A 594 13.72 17.49 -11.98
CA PHE A 594 14.06 16.57 -10.89
C PHE A 594 13.16 15.33 -10.91
N ALA A 595 13.75 14.15 -10.71
CA ALA A 595 13.02 12.89 -10.62
C ALA A 595 12.34 12.70 -9.26
N SER A 596 12.81 13.41 -8.23
CA SER A 596 12.29 13.32 -6.86
C SER A 596 12.31 14.67 -6.12
N PRO A 597 11.50 14.81 -5.05
CA PRO A 597 11.56 16.01 -4.21
C PRO A 597 12.89 16.14 -3.45
N VAL A 598 13.58 15.04 -3.18
CA VAL A 598 14.92 15.04 -2.54
C VAL A 598 15.93 15.69 -3.49
N GLU A 599 15.98 15.28 -4.76
CA GLU A 599 16.85 15.91 -5.77
C GLU A 599 16.59 17.41 -5.90
N ALA A 600 15.31 17.81 -5.93
CA ALA A 600 14.92 19.22 -5.99
C ALA A 600 15.40 20.00 -4.75
N LYS A 601 15.23 19.44 -3.55
CA LYS A 601 15.70 20.06 -2.30
C LYS A 601 17.23 20.13 -2.26
N SER A 602 17.93 19.06 -2.67
CA SER A 602 19.38 19.01 -2.76
C SER A 602 19.92 20.09 -3.70
N TYR A 603 19.27 20.31 -4.85
CA TYR A 603 19.64 21.39 -5.77
C TYR A 603 19.42 22.77 -5.15
N ILE A 604 18.24 23.00 -4.56
CA ILE A 604 17.90 24.26 -3.89
C ILE A 604 18.91 24.57 -2.78
N ALA A 605 19.31 23.56 -2.00
CA ALA A 605 20.33 23.68 -0.94
C ALA A 605 21.70 24.16 -1.45
N THR A 606 21.95 24.13 -2.77
CA THR A 606 23.18 24.65 -3.37
C THR A 606 23.15 26.15 -3.71
N LEU A 607 21.99 26.80 -3.57
CA LEU A 607 21.74 28.19 -3.93
C LEU A 607 21.98 29.13 -2.74
N ASP A 608 22.22 30.41 -3.03
CA ASP A 608 22.45 31.44 -2.01
C ASP A 608 21.15 32.04 -1.47
N ALA A 609 20.11 32.07 -2.29
CA ALA A 609 18.76 32.43 -1.90
C ALA A 609 17.73 31.82 -2.87
N PHE A 610 16.47 31.79 -2.46
CA PHE A 610 15.39 31.22 -3.25
C PHE A 610 14.12 32.07 -3.21
N VAL A 611 13.60 32.48 -4.35
CA VAL A 611 12.31 33.17 -4.49
C VAL A 611 11.32 32.21 -5.13
N GLY A 612 10.11 32.08 -4.59
CA GLY A 612 9.15 31.15 -5.20
C GLY A 612 7.72 31.32 -4.77
N SER A 613 6.82 30.99 -5.69
CA SER A 613 5.37 30.95 -5.48
C SER A 613 4.84 29.53 -5.29
N ARG A 614 5.67 28.49 -5.43
CA ARG A 614 5.33 27.12 -5.00
C ARG A 614 5.76 26.91 -3.55
N MET A 615 4.78 26.72 -2.65
CA MET A 615 5.01 26.59 -1.20
C MET A 615 6.02 25.50 -0.82
N HIS A 616 5.97 24.33 -1.43
CA HIS A 616 6.91 23.25 -1.08
C HIS A 616 8.34 23.51 -1.58
N ALA A 617 8.52 24.31 -2.63
CA ALA A 617 9.84 24.75 -3.06
C ALA A 617 10.43 25.76 -2.06
N THR A 618 9.60 26.66 -1.51
CA THR A 618 10.04 27.57 -0.44
C THR A 618 10.27 26.85 0.88
N ILE A 619 9.48 25.83 1.22
CA ILE A 619 9.74 24.92 2.35
C ILE A 619 11.07 24.19 2.16
N ALA A 620 11.38 23.70 0.95
CA ALA A 620 12.65 23.03 0.65
C ALA A 620 13.85 23.96 0.88
N ALA A 621 13.77 25.22 0.42
CA ALA A 621 14.78 26.24 0.70
C ALA A 621 14.90 26.52 2.21
N PHE A 622 13.78 26.81 2.86
CA PHE A 622 13.73 27.14 4.28
C PHE A 622 14.31 26.03 5.17
N SER A 623 13.85 24.79 4.97
CA SER A 623 14.28 23.62 5.75
C SER A 623 15.71 23.15 5.45
N SER A 624 16.32 23.60 4.35
CA SER A 624 17.76 23.37 4.06
C SER A 624 18.64 24.54 4.52
N GLY A 625 18.06 25.58 5.13
CA GLY A 625 18.81 26.74 5.62
C GLY A 625 19.09 27.81 4.56
N VAL A 626 18.51 27.68 3.37
CA VAL A 626 18.64 28.67 2.27
C VAL A 626 17.66 29.82 2.52
N PRO A 627 18.14 31.09 2.59
CA PRO A 627 17.29 32.27 2.63
C PRO A 627 16.21 32.23 1.55
N CYS A 628 14.93 32.35 1.92
CA CYS A 628 13.86 32.27 0.95
C CYS A 628 12.90 33.45 1.01
N VAL A 629 12.41 33.90 -0.15
CA VAL A 629 11.35 34.91 -0.25
C VAL A 629 10.10 34.23 -0.82
N PRO A 630 9.14 33.85 0.05
CA PRO A 630 7.88 33.28 -0.41
C PRO A 630 7.03 34.34 -1.09
N VAL A 631 6.56 34.03 -2.30
CA VAL A 631 5.68 34.88 -3.11
C VAL A 631 4.26 34.36 -2.98
N ALA A 632 3.46 35.03 -2.14
CA ALA A 632 2.13 34.61 -1.79
C ALA A 632 1.08 35.08 -2.81
N TYR A 633 0.13 34.19 -3.06
CA TYR A 633 -1.14 34.44 -3.73
C TYR A 633 -2.34 33.95 -2.91
N SER A 634 -2.08 33.53 -1.66
CA SER A 634 -3.10 33.12 -0.71
C SER A 634 -2.58 33.26 0.72
N ARG A 635 -3.52 33.41 1.66
CA ARG A 635 -3.24 33.51 3.10
C ARG A 635 -2.44 32.34 3.70
N LYS A 636 -2.31 31.22 2.98
CA LYS A 636 -1.66 30.00 3.46
C LYS A 636 -0.15 30.19 3.67
N PHE A 637 0.50 30.98 2.81
CA PHE A 637 1.93 31.26 2.93
C PHE A 637 2.25 32.02 4.21
N ALA A 638 1.48 33.08 4.50
CA ALA A 638 1.63 33.88 5.70
C ALA A 638 1.44 33.04 6.98
N GLY A 639 0.44 32.15 6.99
CA GLY A 639 0.16 31.29 8.13
C GLY A 639 1.32 30.35 8.50
N LEU A 640 1.91 29.68 7.51
CA LEU A 640 3.00 28.73 7.76
C LEU A 640 4.29 29.41 8.22
N PHE A 641 4.84 30.34 7.44
CA PHE A 641 6.13 30.96 7.75
C PHE A 641 6.05 31.89 8.96
N GLY A 642 4.93 32.61 9.12
CA GLY A 642 4.68 33.45 10.29
C GLY A 642 4.67 32.64 11.60
N SER A 643 4.11 31.42 11.58
CA SER A 643 4.12 30.53 12.75
C SER A 643 5.53 30.13 13.19
N LEU A 644 6.50 30.13 12.27
CA LEU A 644 7.90 29.76 12.52
C LEU A 644 8.78 30.97 12.82
N GLY A 645 8.18 32.13 13.09
CA GLY A 645 8.91 33.38 13.35
C GLY A 645 9.63 33.93 12.11
N TYR A 646 9.17 33.57 10.90
CA TYR A 646 9.73 34.05 9.64
C TYR A 646 8.75 35.01 8.92
N PRO A 647 8.88 36.34 9.10
CA PRO A 647 7.90 37.31 8.62
C PRO A 647 8.07 37.69 7.14
N VAL A 648 9.05 37.12 6.43
CA VAL A 648 9.33 37.46 5.03
C VAL A 648 8.24 36.91 4.11
N LEU A 649 7.59 37.81 3.38
CA LEU A 649 6.51 37.47 2.45
C LEU A 649 6.29 38.59 1.43
N VAL A 650 6.11 38.24 0.16
CA VAL A 650 5.67 39.18 -0.89
C VAL A 650 4.27 38.77 -1.35
N ASP A 651 3.25 39.56 -1.05
CA ASP A 651 1.84 39.23 -1.34
C ASP A 651 1.35 39.88 -2.64
N LEU A 652 1.26 39.10 -3.71
CA LEU A 652 0.85 39.57 -5.04
C LEU A 652 -0.66 39.88 -5.14
N THR A 653 -1.46 39.55 -4.12
CA THR A 653 -2.87 39.95 -4.03
C THR A 653 -3.04 41.36 -3.47
N ARG A 654 -1.95 41.97 -3.01
CA ARG A 654 -1.94 43.31 -2.38
C ARG A 654 -1.00 44.28 -3.07
N LEU A 655 0.10 43.80 -3.60
CA LEU A 655 1.12 44.62 -4.24
C LEU A 655 0.94 44.65 -5.75
N ASP A 656 1.15 45.82 -6.35
CA ASP A 656 1.37 45.96 -7.79
C ASP A 656 2.73 45.38 -8.20
N THR A 657 2.90 45.12 -9.50
CA THR A 657 4.09 44.46 -10.07
C THR A 657 5.40 45.14 -9.67
N GLY A 658 5.52 46.46 -9.86
CA GLY A 658 6.74 47.21 -9.55
C GLY A 658 7.13 47.14 -8.06
N PRO A 659 6.22 47.53 -7.14
CA PRO A 659 6.42 47.36 -5.70
C PRO A 659 6.78 45.94 -5.28
N ALA A 660 6.14 44.92 -5.86
CA ALA A 660 6.45 43.52 -5.56
C ALA A 660 7.89 43.13 -5.95
N VAL A 661 8.39 43.58 -7.10
CA VAL A 661 9.80 43.38 -7.51
C VAL A 661 10.75 44.09 -6.55
N THR A 662 10.48 45.37 -6.26
CA THR A 662 11.30 46.17 -5.33
C THR A 662 11.39 45.55 -3.95
N GLU A 663 10.27 45.09 -3.39
CA GLU A 663 10.23 44.46 -2.08
C GLU A 663 10.99 43.12 -2.07
N THR A 664 10.86 42.32 -3.14
CA THR A 664 11.61 41.08 -3.30
C THR A 664 13.12 41.33 -3.28
N LEU A 665 13.58 42.33 -4.03
CA LEU A 665 15.00 42.72 -4.06
C LEU A 665 15.47 43.25 -2.70
N ALA A 666 14.65 44.03 -2.00
CA ALA A 666 14.96 44.54 -0.68
C ALA A 666 15.17 43.42 0.37
N TYR A 667 14.48 42.30 0.24
CA TYR A 667 14.77 41.09 1.03
C TYR A 667 16.09 40.43 0.59
N LEU A 668 16.31 40.28 -0.72
CA LEU A 668 17.52 39.64 -1.26
C LEU A 668 18.80 40.45 -1.03
N HIS A 669 18.72 41.77 -0.85
CA HIS A 669 19.88 42.60 -0.47
C HIS A 669 20.28 42.42 1.01
N ARG A 670 19.44 41.75 1.82
CA ARG A 670 19.66 41.50 3.26
C ARG A 670 19.87 40.02 3.58
N LEU A 671 20.52 39.25 2.69
CA LEU A 671 20.73 37.81 2.87
C LEU A 671 21.24 37.39 4.26
N PRO A 672 22.25 38.05 4.88
CA PRO A 672 22.72 37.63 6.20
C PRO A 672 21.63 37.65 7.28
N GLU A 673 20.75 38.66 7.24
CA GLU A 673 19.60 38.77 8.15
C GLU A 673 18.61 37.62 7.89
N LEU A 674 18.26 37.39 6.62
CA LEU A 674 17.35 36.30 6.23
C LEU A 674 17.92 34.93 6.60
N THR A 675 19.22 34.69 6.41
CA THR A 675 19.88 33.43 6.80
C THR A 675 19.72 33.17 8.29
N ALA A 676 19.92 34.19 9.13
CA ALA A 676 19.74 34.05 10.57
C ALA A 676 18.29 33.70 10.93
N GLN A 677 17.32 34.38 10.32
CA GLN A 677 15.89 34.11 10.55
C GLN A 677 15.47 32.71 10.06
N VAL A 678 15.89 32.30 8.85
CA VAL A 678 15.60 30.96 8.32
C VAL A 678 16.18 29.87 9.22
N ARG A 679 17.43 30.01 9.68
CA ARG A 679 18.04 29.04 10.61
C ARG A 679 17.30 28.96 11.94
N ALA A 680 16.82 30.08 12.47
CA ALA A 680 16.03 30.11 13.69
C ALA A 680 14.68 29.41 13.49
N GLY A 681 13.95 29.77 12.44
CA GLY A 681 12.65 29.17 12.15
C GLY A 681 12.74 27.70 11.69
N ALA A 682 13.84 27.27 11.08
CA ALA A 682 14.09 25.87 10.77
C ALA A 682 14.28 25.02 12.03
N ARG A 683 14.95 25.55 13.08
CA ARG A 683 15.04 24.89 14.39
C ARG A 683 13.66 24.78 15.05
N GLU A 684 12.90 25.87 15.05
CA GLU A 684 11.50 25.87 15.53
C GLU A 684 10.65 24.83 14.78
N ALA A 685 10.83 24.70 13.46
CA ALA A 685 10.15 23.68 12.67
C ALA A 685 10.51 22.26 13.12
N THR A 686 11.79 21.98 13.38
CA THR A 686 12.24 20.70 13.93
C THR A 686 11.63 20.40 15.30
N GLU A 687 11.60 21.38 16.21
CA GLU A 687 10.99 21.23 17.53
C GLU A 687 9.48 20.92 17.44
N ARG A 688 8.76 21.64 16.56
CA ARG A 688 7.34 21.40 16.30
C ARG A 688 7.04 20.03 15.68
N LEU A 689 7.92 19.53 14.81
CA LEU A 689 7.82 18.16 14.31
C LEU A 689 8.12 17.13 15.41
N GLY A 690 9.05 17.43 16.31
CA GLY A 690 9.32 16.65 17.52
C GLY A 690 8.09 16.49 18.41
N ALA A 691 7.35 17.58 18.64
CA ALA A 691 6.10 17.55 19.39
C ALA A 691 5.04 16.63 18.75
N PHE A 692 4.99 16.58 17.41
CA PHE A 692 4.12 15.63 16.69
C PHE A 692 4.57 14.18 16.91
N THR A 693 5.86 13.88 16.75
CA THR A 693 6.38 12.51 16.95
C THR A 693 6.22 12.05 18.39
N ASP A 694 6.41 12.93 19.38
CA ASP A 694 6.21 12.63 20.80
C ASP A 694 4.75 12.32 21.12
N ALA A 695 3.83 13.12 20.57
CA ALA A 695 2.40 12.88 20.71
C ALA A 695 2.01 11.52 20.12
N VAL A 696 2.56 11.16 18.95
CA VAL A 696 2.31 9.84 18.36
C VAL A 696 2.93 8.71 19.19
N ALA A 697 4.17 8.85 19.65
CA ALA A 697 4.84 7.84 20.48
C ALA A 697 4.07 7.60 21.79
N SER A 698 3.43 8.64 22.35
CA SER A 698 2.57 8.51 23.53
C SER A 698 1.32 7.66 23.29
N LEU A 699 0.79 7.64 22.06
CA LEU A 699 -0.35 6.80 21.68
C LEU A 699 0.07 5.34 21.54
N SER A 700 1.26 5.06 20.99
CA SER A 700 1.76 3.69 20.82
C SER A 700 2.01 2.95 22.14
N ARG A 701 2.17 3.69 23.26
CA ARG A 701 2.39 3.14 24.61
C ARG A 701 1.11 2.87 25.40
N ARG A 702 -0.06 3.26 24.88
CA ARG A 702 -1.39 3.06 25.49
C ARG A 702 -2.10 1.91 24.81
#